data_AF-A0A0X3NQI8-F1
#
_entry.id   AF-A0A0X3NQI8-F1
#
_cell.length_a   1.000
_cell.length_b   1.000
_cell.length_c   1.000
_cell.angle_alpha   90.00
_cell.angle_beta   90.00
_cell.angle_gamma   90.00
#
_symmetry.space_group_name_H-M   'P 1'
#
loop_
_entity.id
_entity.type
_entity.pdbx_description
1 polymer ?
#
loop_
_entity_poly.entity_id
_entity_poly.type
_entity_poly.pdbx_seq_one_letter_code
_entity_poly.pdbx_strand_id
1 'polypeptide(L)'
;MYRSRAVSSVLCVRPSFTLGCGISRHVFRAKCGGPACGGCRHLSADYQKQLSRDSEKVQQILQLQPRVSTAATVRPTLETRKDKKWWKRNADKNISTTPPLHFDFSDIKHTTLSERGALREASRCLRCADAPCQHSCPTQLDVKAFIHNISKRNYYGAASVILSDNPVGLTCGMVCPTSDLCAGGCNLAATEEGAINIGGLQQFAVEAFARMNIPQILDPKIAAQTKDDPNYYKKIALIGCGPASISCANYLARLGYRNVHIFEKSTREGGLSTTEIPQFRLPGSAVNFEIQMMKDLGVKVLPANPFTTEQHANAVTIKKLRDQGYKAIFLGLGFPNAHSTSVFEGLTPEHGYLTSKDFLPKVCAASKTCVASACSKAKLPDLSGARVLVLGAGDTAFDCATSALRCGAKRVTVSFRKGFTTINPVPEEFELAWQEKCEFLPFLEPQRVLLDEVSLSQGKKRRIVGMEFIRRDQNDDGSWTSDPDQVVKLKVDYIITAYGAGLNDPHVMEAMKPLKLTSKGFSLGIPVVDLETLRTSEPDVWCGGDLTGFSHTSVEATNDGKTAAWSIHSALTGGKTAFKEKVLPRFTTPVDLVDTSVSICGLKFTNPFGLASAPPTTSSAMIRRAFEAGWGFAVTKTFGLDKDLVTNVSPRIVRGPTGGHMFGPEQSGFCNIELISEKTAAYWCRSIEELKRDFPENILIASIMCKFDENDWSHLAEMALQARPDALELNLSCPHGMGERGMGMACGQDSSMVRFICKWVKAVAGPGTPVFAKLTPNVTNIVDIARAAQEGGADGVTVINTVSGIMKFHSDATPWPRIGKEGRGTYGGLSGNLIRPMALK
;
A
#
# COMPACT_ATOMS: atom_id res chain seq x y z
N MET A 1 -17.91 -30.12 9.82
CA MET A 1 -16.97 -31.26 9.65
C MET A 1 -15.63 -30.70 9.20
N TYR A 2 -14.71 -30.49 10.14
CA TYR A 2 -13.34 -30.07 9.88
C TYR A 2 -12.48 -31.31 9.67
N ARG A 3 -11.79 -31.41 8.53
CA ARG A 3 -10.58 -32.24 8.40
C ARG A 3 -9.44 -31.36 7.95
N SER A 4 -8.61 -31.06 8.94
CA SER A 4 -7.25 -30.56 8.84
C SER A 4 -6.40 -31.45 7.93
N ARG A 5 -5.68 -30.85 6.98
CA ARG A 5 -4.37 -31.37 6.56
C ARG A 5 -3.38 -30.22 6.56
N ALA A 6 -2.44 -30.36 7.49
CA ALA A 6 -1.32 -29.47 7.72
C ALA A 6 -0.39 -29.43 6.51
N VAL A 7 0.13 -28.23 6.28
CA VAL A 7 1.28 -27.92 5.43
C VAL A 7 2.53 -28.40 6.17
N SER A 8 3.33 -29.25 5.54
CA SER A 8 4.70 -29.56 5.98
C SER A 8 5.59 -29.82 4.77
N SER A 9 6.77 -29.21 4.82
CA SER A 9 8.00 -29.53 4.08
C SER A 9 8.00 -29.39 2.55
N VAL A 10 8.29 -28.18 2.06
CA VAL A 10 8.98 -28.01 0.76
C VAL A 10 10.48 -28.00 1.05
N LEU A 11 11.08 -29.20 1.00
CA LEU A 11 12.54 -29.37 0.95
C LEU A 11 13.00 -29.05 -0.47
N CYS A 12 13.65 -27.91 -0.62
CA CYS A 12 14.23 -27.45 -1.87
C CYS A 12 15.54 -28.21 -2.13
N VAL A 13 15.46 -29.38 -2.77
CA VAL A 13 16.66 -30.07 -3.28
C VAL A 13 17.04 -29.42 -4.62
N ARG A 14 18.07 -28.58 -4.59
CA ARG A 14 18.78 -28.11 -5.79
C ARG A 14 19.75 -29.20 -6.25
N PRO A 15 19.74 -29.65 -7.52
CA PRO A 15 20.91 -30.29 -8.11
C PRO A 15 21.82 -29.18 -8.63
N SER A 16 22.90 -28.93 -7.89
CA SER A 16 24.07 -28.19 -8.34
C SER A 16 24.82 -29.01 -9.39
N PHE A 17 24.71 -28.64 -10.66
CA PHE A 17 25.63 -29.07 -11.70
C PHE A 17 26.90 -28.22 -11.62
N THR A 18 27.89 -28.69 -10.87
CA THR A 18 29.28 -28.27 -11.00
C THR A 18 29.95 -29.19 -12.02
N LEU A 19 30.29 -28.64 -13.19
CA LEU A 19 31.26 -29.22 -14.13
C LEU A 19 32.65 -29.10 -13.50
N GLY A 20 33.02 -30.12 -12.72
CA GLY A 20 34.38 -30.33 -12.22
C GLY A 20 35.07 -31.40 -13.05
N CYS A 21 35.99 -31.00 -13.90
CA CYS A 21 36.94 -31.89 -14.55
C CYS A 21 37.87 -32.45 -13.47
N GLY A 22 37.84 -33.77 -13.27
CA GLY A 22 38.63 -34.44 -12.23
C GLY A 22 38.67 -35.94 -12.49
N ILE A 23 39.53 -36.34 -13.43
CA ILE A 23 39.85 -37.74 -13.67
C ILE A 23 40.65 -38.25 -12.46
N SER A 24 40.02 -39.02 -11.58
CA SER A 24 40.72 -39.85 -10.58
C SER A 24 40.32 -41.30 -10.77
N ARG A 25 41.31 -42.12 -11.12
CA ARG A 25 41.22 -43.58 -11.23
C ARG A 25 41.05 -44.18 -9.83
N HIS A 26 39.83 -44.60 -9.48
CA HIS A 26 39.65 -45.60 -8.44
C HIS A 26 39.16 -46.93 -9.02
N VAL A 27 40.06 -47.90 -8.93
CA VAL A 27 39.94 -49.30 -9.31
C VAL A 27 39.04 -50.00 -8.30
N PHE A 28 37.82 -50.38 -8.69
CA PHE A 28 37.07 -51.43 -8.00
C PHE A 28 37.42 -52.79 -8.59
N ARG A 29 38.27 -53.54 -7.89
CA ARG A 29 38.47 -54.99 -8.12
C ARG A 29 37.28 -55.74 -7.50
N ALA A 30 36.30 -56.12 -8.31
CA ALA A 30 35.39 -57.20 -7.96
C ALA A 30 35.94 -58.52 -8.51
N LYS A 31 36.25 -59.46 -7.61
CA LYS A 31 36.60 -60.84 -7.94
C LYS A 31 35.36 -61.55 -8.50
N CYS A 32 35.38 -61.90 -9.78
CA CYS A 32 34.49 -62.94 -10.33
C CYS A 32 35.31 -64.22 -10.50
N GLY A 33 35.00 -65.24 -9.71
CA GLY A 33 35.41 -66.62 -9.96
C GLY A 33 34.37 -67.31 -10.84
N GLY A 34 34.81 -67.94 -11.94
CA GLY A 34 33.97 -68.74 -12.84
C GLY A 34 34.39 -68.57 -14.31
N PRO A 35 34.86 -69.63 -15.01
CA PRO A 35 35.48 -69.48 -16.33
C PRO A 35 34.44 -69.63 -17.44
N ALA A 36 33.99 -68.50 -17.99
CA ALA A 36 33.46 -68.39 -19.36
C ALA A 36 33.20 -66.92 -19.69
N CYS A 37 34.24 -66.16 -20.06
CA CYS A 37 34.05 -64.81 -20.59
C CYS A 37 34.72 -64.69 -21.96
N GLY A 38 34.11 -65.35 -22.95
CA GLY A 38 34.20 -64.90 -24.33
C GLY A 38 33.35 -63.64 -24.49
N GLY A 39 33.96 -62.58 -25.02
CA GLY A 39 33.27 -61.39 -25.51
C GLY A 39 33.45 -60.13 -24.66
N CYS A 40 34.42 -59.31 -25.03
CA CYS A 40 34.23 -57.86 -24.95
C CYS A 40 32.94 -57.53 -25.72
N ARG A 41 31.81 -57.38 -25.02
CA ARG A 41 30.61 -56.80 -25.64
C ARG A 41 30.90 -55.31 -25.85
N HIS A 42 31.49 -54.99 -26.99
CA HIS A 42 31.33 -53.67 -27.56
C HIS A 42 29.83 -53.38 -27.55
N LEU A 43 29.41 -52.32 -26.83
CA LEU A 43 28.05 -51.80 -26.95
C LEU A 43 27.77 -51.67 -28.44
N SER A 44 26.73 -52.34 -28.94
CA SER A 44 26.46 -52.34 -30.37
C SER A 44 26.32 -50.89 -30.84
N ALA A 45 26.76 -50.60 -32.07
CA ALA A 45 26.61 -49.28 -32.67
C ALA A 45 25.15 -48.79 -32.61
N ASP A 46 24.18 -49.71 -32.56
CA ASP A 46 22.76 -49.40 -32.41
C ASP A 46 22.34 -49.02 -30.98
N TYR A 47 22.98 -49.57 -29.94
CA TYR A 47 22.77 -49.10 -28.57
C TYR A 47 23.32 -47.69 -28.39
N GLN A 48 24.47 -47.37 -29.02
CA GLN A 48 25.02 -46.02 -29.03
C GLN A 48 24.13 -45.01 -29.78
N LYS A 49 23.47 -45.43 -30.88
CA LYS A 49 22.48 -44.60 -31.62
C LYS A 49 21.20 -44.32 -30.83
N GLN A 50 20.87 -45.13 -29.82
CA GLN A 50 19.67 -44.96 -29.00
C GLN A 50 19.89 -44.03 -27.78
N LEU A 51 21.15 -43.78 -27.37
CA LEU A 51 21.46 -42.94 -26.21
C LEU A 51 21.05 -41.46 -26.38
N SER A 52 21.03 -40.95 -27.62
CA SER A 52 20.65 -39.57 -27.94
C SER A 52 19.19 -39.41 -28.37
N ARG A 53 18.38 -40.47 -28.29
CA ARG A 53 16.96 -40.46 -28.64
C ARG A 53 16.12 -40.60 -27.38
N ASP A 54 15.10 -39.76 -27.27
CA ASP A 54 14.07 -39.94 -26.25
C ASP A 54 13.37 -41.27 -26.48
N SER A 55 13.29 -42.08 -25.41
CA SER A 55 12.47 -43.29 -25.41
C SER A 55 11.01 -42.95 -25.72
N GLU A 56 10.23 -43.92 -26.19
CA GLU A 56 8.80 -43.73 -26.49
C GLU A 56 8.02 -43.13 -25.31
N LYS A 57 8.35 -43.56 -24.08
CA LYS A 57 7.77 -43.00 -22.85
C LYS A 57 8.07 -41.52 -22.68
N VAL A 58 9.30 -41.09 -22.98
CA VAL A 58 9.69 -39.68 -22.93
C VAL A 58 9.01 -38.92 -24.07
N GLN A 59 8.95 -39.47 -25.28
CA GLN A 59 8.25 -38.85 -26.41
C GLN A 59 6.76 -38.63 -26.13
N GLN A 60 6.10 -39.53 -25.40
CA GLN A 60 4.73 -39.36 -24.93
C GLN A 60 4.60 -38.16 -23.98
N ILE A 61 5.54 -37.98 -23.05
CA ILE A 61 5.57 -36.81 -22.15
C ILE A 61 5.79 -35.51 -22.94
N LEU A 62 6.62 -35.56 -23.98
CA LEU A 62 6.96 -34.40 -24.81
C LEU A 62 5.93 -34.09 -25.92
N GLN A 63 4.74 -34.69 -25.90
CA GLN A 63 3.69 -34.45 -26.91
C GLN A 63 3.23 -32.99 -26.96
N LEU A 64 3.18 -32.32 -25.81
CA LEU A 64 2.77 -30.91 -25.69
C LEU A 64 3.96 -29.94 -25.67
N GLN A 65 5.19 -30.45 -25.80
CA GLN A 65 6.37 -29.60 -25.87
C GLN A 65 6.31 -28.73 -27.14
N PRO A 66 6.53 -27.41 -27.04
CA PRO A 66 6.49 -26.53 -28.21
C PRO A 66 7.47 -26.99 -29.29
N ARG A 67 6.97 -27.14 -30.53
CA ARG A 67 7.76 -27.44 -31.73
C ARG A 67 7.39 -26.42 -32.80
N VAL A 68 8.37 -25.98 -33.58
CA VAL A 68 8.12 -25.08 -34.72
C VAL A 68 7.34 -25.85 -35.78
N SER A 69 6.15 -25.36 -36.14
CA SER A 69 5.37 -25.95 -37.23
C SER A 69 6.01 -25.59 -38.58
N THR A 70 6.14 -26.58 -39.46
CA THR A 70 6.66 -26.40 -40.83
C THR A 70 5.57 -26.13 -41.87
N ALA A 71 4.30 -26.17 -41.44
CA ALA A 71 3.14 -25.90 -42.29
C ALA A 71 2.08 -25.10 -41.51
N ALA A 72 1.18 -24.46 -42.25
CA ALA A 72 0.00 -23.84 -41.66
C ALA A 72 -0.94 -24.91 -41.08
N THR A 73 -1.55 -24.61 -39.91
CA THR A 73 -2.55 -25.50 -39.31
C THR A 73 -3.90 -25.34 -40.01
N VAL A 74 -4.56 -26.46 -40.35
CA VAL A 74 -5.94 -26.47 -40.88
C VAL A 74 -6.88 -26.90 -39.76
N ARG A 75 -7.71 -25.97 -39.26
CA ARG A 75 -8.78 -26.24 -38.28
C ARG A 75 -10.08 -25.55 -38.68
N PRO A 76 -11.19 -26.27 -38.87
CA PRO A 76 -12.48 -25.66 -39.17
C PRO A 76 -12.97 -24.70 -38.08
N THR A 77 -13.62 -23.61 -38.47
CA THR A 77 -14.24 -22.64 -37.53
C THR A 77 -15.21 -23.29 -36.54
N LEU A 78 -15.88 -24.38 -36.95
CA LEU A 78 -16.78 -25.12 -36.07
C LEU A 78 -16.03 -25.78 -34.90
N GLU A 79 -14.84 -26.33 -35.17
CA GLU A 79 -13.98 -26.94 -34.15
C GLU A 79 -13.40 -25.87 -33.22
N THR A 80 -12.88 -24.77 -33.76
CA THR A 80 -12.32 -23.68 -32.92
C THR A 80 -13.37 -23.03 -32.01
N ARG A 81 -14.64 -22.98 -32.45
CA ARG A 81 -15.76 -22.54 -31.59
C ARG A 81 -16.03 -23.50 -30.43
N LYS A 82 -15.87 -24.81 -30.62
CA LYS A 82 -15.97 -25.81 -29.55
C LYS A 82 -14.77 -25.69 -28.61
N ASP A 83 -13.55 -25.62 -29.15
CA ASP A 83 -12.30 -25.47 -28.39
C ASP A 83 -12.32 -24.22 -27.51
N LYS A 84 -12.78 -23.09 -28.05
CA LYS A 84 -12.86 -21.82 -27.30
C LYS A 84 -13.62 -21.95 -25.97
N LYS A 85 -14.62 -22.83 -25.89
CA LYS A 85 -15.38 -23.05 -24.64
C LYS A 85 -14.54 -23.75 -23.57
N TRP A 86 -13.66 -24.67 -23.95
CA TRP A 86 -12.78 -25.40 -23.03
C TRP A 86 -11.70 -24.51 -22.39
N TRP A 87 -11.27 -23.48 -23.11
CA TRP A 87 -10.19 -22.57 -22.66
C TRP A 87 -10.70 -21.25 -22.06
N LYS A 88 -12.02 -21.06 -21.94
CA LYS A 88 -12.64 -19.81 -21.50
C LYS A 88 -12.29 -19.51 -20.04
N ARG A 89 -11.74 -18.31 -19.76
CA ARG A 89 -11.34 -17.86 -18.42
C ARG A 89 -12.19 -16.71 -17.87
N ASN A 90 -12.49 -15.72 -18.70
CA ASN A 90 -13.34 -14.59 -18.35
C ASN A 90 -14.82 -14.91 -18.55
N ALA A 91 -15.71 -14.03 -18.06
CA ALA A 91 -17.15 -14.14 -18.24
C ALA A 91 -17.53 -14.43 -19.70
N ASP A 92 -18.46 -15.37 -19.91
CA ASP A 92 -19.04 -15.61 -21.22
C ASP A 92 -20.16 -14.61 -21.46
N LYS A 93 -19.99 -13.79 -22.50
CA LYS A 93 -20.97 -12.79 -22.91
C LYS A 93 -22.32 -13.38 -23.31
N ASN A 94 -22.39 -14.68 -23.63
CA ASN A 94 -23.64 -15.34 -24.02
C ASN A 94 -24.41 -15.92 -22.81
N ILE A 95 -23.85 -15.86 -21.60
CA ILE A 95 -24.52 -16.32 -20.38
C ILE A 95 -25.27 -15.15 -19.75
N SER A 96 -26.59 -15.26 -19.73
CA SER A 96 -27.51 -14.29 -19.10
C SER A 96 -27.99 -14.73 -17.71
N THR A 97 -27.72 -15.96 -17.31
CA THR A 97 -28.17 -16.50 -16.01
C THR A 97 -27.35 -15.90 -14.87
N THR A 98 -28.04 -15.44 -13.83
CA THR A 98 -27.46 -15.01 -12.56
C THR A 98 -26.64 -16.14 -11.93
N PRO A 99 -25.41 -15.88 -11.46
CA PRO A 99 -24.62 -16.87 -10.74
C PRO A 99 -25.30 -17.31 -9.43
N PRO A 100 -25.06 -18.54 -8.93
CA PRO A 100 -25.66 -19.02 -7.69
C PRO A 100 -24.98 -18.39 -6.46
N LEU A 101 -25.36 -17.15 -6.12
CA LEU A 101 -24.73 -16.33 -5.07
C LEU A 101 -25.44 -16.39 -3.71
N HIS A 102 -26.48 -17.22 -3.55
CA HIS A 102 -27.19 -17.35 -2.28
C HIS A 102 -26.22 -17.82 -1.18
N PHE A 103 -26.12 -17.07 -0.08
CA PHE A 103 -25.14 -17.24 1.01
C PHE A 103 -23.65 -17.06 0.63
N ASP A 104 -23.33 -16.54 -0.55
CA ASP A 104 -21.94 -16.27 -0.95
C ASP A 104 -21.50 -14.84 -0.59
N PHE A 105 -20.72 -14.72 0.49
CA PHE A 105 -20.11 -13.47 0.94
C PHE A 105 -18.58 -13.47 0.75
N SER A 106 -18.07 -14.25 -0.20
CA SER A 106 -16.66 -14.19 -0.60
C SER A 106 -16.28 -12.82 -1.14
N ASP A 107 -15.01 -12.45 -1.02
CA ASP A 107 -14.51 -11.17 -1.49
C ASP A 107 -14.65 -11.07 -3.03
N ILE A 108 -15.39 -10.06 -3.49
CA ILE A 108 -15.63 -9.79 -4.92
C ILE A 108 -14.82 -8.61 -5.46
N LYS A 109 -14.02 -7.94 -4.62
CA LYS A 109 -13.26 -6.76 -5.05
C LYS A 109 -12.22 -7.14 -6.10
N HIS A 110 -12.26 -6.48 -7.26
CA HIS A 110 -11.23 -6.63 -8.29
C HIS A 110 -9.86 -6.07 -7.89
N THR A 111 -9.84 -5.21 -6.86
CA THR A 111 -8.63 -4.56 -6.35
C THR A 111 -7.86 -5.40 -5.34
N THR A 112 -8.40 -6.49 -4.81
CA THR A 112 -7.71 -7.32 -3.80
C THR A 112 -6.43 -7.94 -4.38
N LEU A 113 -5.30 -7.78 -3.67
CA LEU A 113 -3.99 -8.25 -4.10
C LEU A 113 -3.42 -9.31 -3.16
N SER A 114 -2.96 -10.43 -3.74
CA SER A 114 -1.98 -11.31 -3.09
C SER A 114 -0.62 -10.62 -2.97
N GLU A 115 0.28 -11.11 -2.11
CA GLU A 115 1.65 -10.58 -2.01
C GLU A 115 2.36 -10.54 -3.38
N ARG A 116 2.20 -11.59 -4.20
CA ARG A 116 2.75 -11.63 -5.57
C ARG A 116 2.22 -10.48 -6.43
N GLY A 117 0.92 -10.21 -6.36
CA GLY A 117 0.27 -9.10 -7.07
C GLY A 117 0.73 -7.74 -6.55
N ALA A 118 0.75 -7.57 -5.23
CA ALA A 118 1.16 -6.35 -4.56
C ALA A 118 2.62 -5.97 -4.86
N LEU A 119 3.55 -6.92 -4.82
CA LEU A 119 4.95 -6.66 -5.15
C LEU A 119 5.13 -6.24 -6.62
N ARG A 120 4.39 -6.86 -7.55
CA ARG A 120 4.42 -6.48 -8.97
C ARG A 120 3.88 -5.07 -9.18
N GLU A 121 2.73 -4.77 -8.59
CA GLU A 121 2.07 -3.47 -8.75
C GLU A 121 2.85 -2.34 -8.06
N ALA A 122 3.39 -2.60 -6.86
CA ALA A 122 4.26 -1.64 -6.15
C ALA A 122 5.59 -1.38 -6.88
N SER A 123 6.08 -2.37 -7.65
CA SER A 123 7.27 -2.19 -8.50
C SER A 123 6.97 -1.42 -9.78
N ARG A 124 5.71 -1.41 -10.24
CA ARG A 124 5.25 -0.64 -11.40
C ARG A 124 5.10 0.85 -11.08
N CYS A 125 4.71 1.19 -9.84
CA CYS A 125 4.56 2.57 -9.40
C CYS A 125 5.84 3.40 -9.60
N LEU A 126 5.70 4.57 -10.25
CA LEU A 126 6.81 5.47 -10.55
C LEU A 126 7.41 6.18 -9.32
N ARG A 127 6.67 6.21 -8.20
CA ARG A 127 7.05 6.92 -6.97
C ARG A 127 7.34 8.40 -7.24
N CYS A 128 6.37 9.05 -7.88
CA CYS A 128 6.43 10.44 -8.30
C CYS A 128 6.87 11.37 -7.16
N ALA A 129 7.67 12.38 -7.48
CA ALA A 129 7.79 13.55 -6.61
C ALA A 129 6.47 14.33 -6.66
N ASP A 130 6.12 15.00 -5.56
CA ASP A 130 4.90 15.82 -5.45
C ASP A 130 3.66 15.12 -6.04
N ALA A 131 3.39 13.92 -5.53
CA ALA A 131 2.58 12.96 -6.24
C ALA A 131 1.11 13.42 -6.35
N PRO A 132 0.53 13.53 -7.55
CA PRO A 132 -0.86 13.97 -7.72
C PRO A 132 -1.86 13.02 -7.05
N CYS A 133 -1.53 11.73 -6.95
CA CYS A 133 -2.36 10.77 -6.21
C CYS A 133 -2.45 11.06 -4.70
N GLN A 134 -1.46 11.72 -4.10
CA GLN A 134 -1.53 12.19 -2.71
C GLN A 134 -2.40 13.43 -2.60
N HIS A 135 -2.25 14.39 -3.53
CA HIS A 135 -3.09 15.60 -3.58
C HIS A 135 -4.58 15.25 -3.76
N SER A 136 -4.89 14.25 -4.56
CA SER A 136 -6.25 13.72 -4.77
C SER A 136 -6.75 12.79 -3.65
N CYS A 137 -5.96 12.55 -2.59
CA CYS A 137 -6.39 11.77 -1.44
C CYS A 137 -6.91 12.70 -0.34
N PRO A 138 -8.16 12.57 0.13
CA PRO A 138 -8.70 13.47 1.16
C PRO A 138 -7.91 13.48 2.46
N THR A 139 -7.29 12.35 2.85
CA THR A 139 -6.44 12.25 4.05
C THR A 139 -4.97 12.58 3.80
N GLN A 140 -4.60 12.92 2.56
CA GLN A 140 -3.23 13.28 2.12
C GLN A 140 -2.19 12.18 2.39
N LEU A 141 -2.60 10.90 2.26
CA LEU A 141 -1.69 9.76 2.42
C LEU A 141 -0.44 9.91 1.56
N ASP A 142 0.75 9.67 2.12
CA ASP A 142 1.99 9.58 1.35
C ASP A 142 2.03 8.28 0.53
N VAL A 143 1.33 8.30 -0.61
CA VAL A 143 1.20 7.17 -1.54
C VAL A 143 2.55 6.69 -2.04
N LYS A 144 3.47 7.63 -2.28
CA LYS A 144 4.83 7.32 -2.72
C LYS A 144 5.56 6.48 -1.69
N ALA A 145 5.57 6.91 -0.43
CA ALA A 145 6.32 6.25 0.63
C ALA A 145 5.75 4.87 0.98
N PHE A 146 4.42 4.73 1.13
CA PHE A 146 3.88 3.42 1.51
C PHE A 146 4.03 2.39 0.38
N ILE A 147 3.84 2.78 -0.88
CA ILE A 147 4.06 1.87 -2.02
C ILE A 147 5.53 1.51 -2.15
N HIS A 148 6.44 2.46 -1.90
CA HIS A 148 7.87 2.16 -1.86
C HIS A 148 8.20 1.10 -0.80
N ASN A 149 7.65 1.24 0.41
CA ASN A 149 7.81 0.26 1.47
C ASN A 149 7.30 -1.13 1.07
N ILE A 150 6.14 -1.23 0.41
CA ILE A 150 5.64 -2.51 -0.12
C ILE A 150 6.64 -3.13 -1.10
N SER A 151 7.19 -2.35 -2.03
CA SER A 151 8.17 -2.84 -3.02
C SER A 151 9.45 -3.40 -2.39
N LYS A 152 9.78 -2.96 -1.16
CA LYS A 152 10.94 -3.43 -0.38
C LYS A 152 10.56 -4.49 0.67
N ARG A 153 9.34 -5.01 0.61
CA ARG A 153 8.77 -5.97 1.59
C ARG A 153 8.70 -5.43 3.02
N ASN A 154 8.73 -4.12 3.20
CA ASN A 154 8.54 -3.46 4.48
C ASN A 154 7.05 -3.18 4.70
N TYR A 155 6.26 -4.24 4.92
CA TYR A 155 4.81 -4.10 5.06
C TYR A 155 4.41 -3.32 6.32
N TYR A 156 5.19 -3.45 7.40
CA TYR A 156 5.05 -2.62 8.60
C TYR A 156 5.21 -1.13 8.30
N GLY A 157 6.32 -0.75 7.65
CA GLY A 157 6.56 0.66 7.30
C GLY A 157 5.50 1.23 6.36
N ALA A 158 4.98 0.41 5.43
CA ALA A 158 3.86 0.80 4.58
C ALA A 158 2.59 1.07 5.40
N ALA A 159 2.21 0.14 6.28
CA ALA A 159 1.04 0.30 7.16
C ALA A 159 1.20 1.48 8.12
N SER A 160 2.40 1.71 8.67
CA SER A 160 2.70 2.85 9.55
C SER A 160 2.51 4.19 8.84
N VAL A 161 2.96 4.32 7.57
CA VAL A 161 2.70 5.52 6.75
C VAL A 161 1.19 5.70 6.53
N ILE A 162 0.47 4.64 6.13
CA ILE A 162 -0.97 4.70 5.89
C ILE A 162 -1.74 5.12 7.16
N LEU A 163 -1.49 4.44 8.28
CA LEU A 163 -2.20 4.64 9.54
C LEU A 163 -1.82 5.93 10.25
N SER A 164 -0.68 6.54 9.90
CA SER A 164 -0.31 7.88 10.39
C SER A 164 -1.32 8.92 9.92
N ASP A 165 -1.74 8.86 8.66
CA ASP A 165 -2.61 9.86 8.04
C ASP A 165 -4.08 9.43 7.92
N ASN A 166 -4.37 8.13 8.02
CA ASN A 166 -5.71 7.56 7.97
C ASN A 166 -5.89 6.41 8.98
N PRO A 167 -6.50 6.67 10.16
CA PRO A 167 -6.74 5.65 11.19
C PRO A 167 -7.66 4.49 10.76
N VAL A 168 -8.45 4.65 9.69
CA VAL A 168 -9.28 3.60 9.09
C VAL A 168 -8.72 3.17 7.71
N GLY A 169 -7.39 3.08 7.64
CA GLY A 169 -6.66 2.79 6.41
C GLY A 169 -6.97 1.45 5.76
N LEU A 170 -7.38 0.42 6.52
CA LEU A 170 -7.77 -0.87 5.96
C LEU A 170 -9.15 -0.77 5.28
N THR A 171 -10.12 -0.18 5.98
CA THR A 171 -11.46 0.09 5.44
C THR A 171 -11.34 0.92 4.16
N CYS A 172 -10.61 2.03 4.21
CA CYS A 172 -10.41 2.88 3.04
C CYS A 172 -9.69 2.17 1.88
N GLY A 173 -8.71 1.30 2.15
CA GLY A 173 -8.06 0.51 1.10
C GLY A 173 -9.02 -0.41 0.35
N MET A 174 -10.09 -0.87 1.01
CA MET A 174 -11.09 -1.77 0.44
C MET A 174 -12.25 -1.05 -0.26
N VAL A 175 -12.67 0.12 0.21
CA VAL A 175 -13.94 0.74 -0.22
C VAL A 175 -13.80 2.13 -0.85
N CYS A 176 -12.60 2.71 -0.90
CA CYS A 176 -12.46 4.03 -1.53
C CYS A 176 -12.81 3.97 -3.02
N PRO A 177 -13.59 4.94 -3.52
CA PRO A 177 -13.84 5.11 -4.95
C PRO A 177 -12.60 5.67 -5.64
N THR A 178 -11.54 4.87 -5.76
CA THR A 178 -10.20 5.38 -6.10
C THR A 178 -10.11 6.07 -7.47
N SER A 179 -10.98 5.70 -8.42
CA SER A 179 -11.06 6.29 -9.75
C SER A 179 -11.46 7.77 -9.72
N ASP A 180 -12.27 8.19 -8.74
CA ASP A 180 -12.65 9.58 -8.49
C ASP A 180 -11.70 10.28 -7.49
N LEU A 181 -10.74 9.54 -6.93
CA LEU A 181 -9.79 10.01 -5.92
C LEU A 181 -8.34 9.81 -6.39
N CYS A 182 -7.54 9.09 -5.61
CA CYS A 182 -6.10 8.96 -5.79
C CYS A 182 -5.68 8.29 -7.11
N ALA A 183 -6.46 7.35 -7.65
CA ALA A 183 -6.14 6.70 -8.93
C ALA A 183 -6.52 7.59 -10.12
N GLY A 184 -7.56 8.43 -9.98
CA GLY A 184 -7.94 9.43 -10.99
C GLY A 184 -6.84 10.46 -11.26
N GLY A 185 -6.06 10.82 -10.24
CA GLY A 185 -4.89 11.68 -10.36
C GLY A 185 -3.57 10.98 -10.72
N CYS A 186 -3.55 9.66 -10.94
CA CYS A 186 -2.29 8.93 -11.09
C CYS A 186 -1.60 9.22 -12.44
N ASN A 187 -0.32 9.62 -12.43
CA ASN A 187 0.46 9.85 -13.67
C ASN A 187 0.51 8.63 -14.62
N LEU A 188 0.43 7.41 -14.10
CA LEU A 188 0.41 6.19 -14.94
C LEU A 188 -0.90 5.99 -15.69
N ALA A 189 -1.96 6.76 -15.38
CA ALA A 189 -3.15 6.81 -16.24
C ALA A 189 -2.81 7.29 -17.68
N ALA A 190 -1.69 7.98 -17.87
CA ALA A 190 -1.17 8.40 -19.18
C ALA A 190 -0.44 7.28 -19.96
N THR A 191 -0.47 6.04 -19.47
CA THR A 191 0.15 4.86 -20.10
C THR A 191 -0.90 3.80 -20.41
N GLU A 192 -0.65 2.94 -21.39
CA GLU A 192 -1.58 1.90 -21.81
C GLU A 192 -1.88 0.88 -20.71
N GLU A 193 -0.93 0.63 -19.80
CA GLU A 193 -1.14 -0.21 -18.61
C GLU A 193 -2.00 0.44 -17.51
N GLY A 194 -2.26 1.74 -17.58
CA GLY A 194 -3.19 2.48 -16.72
C GLY A 194 -2.69 2.81 -15.31
N ALA A 195 -3.56 3.47 -14.53
CA ALA A 195 -3.28 3.91 -13.17
C ALA A 195 -2.91 2.77 -12.21
N ILE A 196 -2.24 3.09 -11.10
CA ILE A 196 -1.88 2.12 -10.06
C ILE A 196 -3.12 1.72 -9.25
N ASN A 197 -3.23 0.42 -8.92
CA ASN A 197 -4.20 -0.07 -7.93
C ASN A 197 -3.77 0.33 -6.50
N ILE A 198 -3.95 1.61 -6.17
CA ILE A 198 -3.53 2.20 -4.89
C ILE A 198 -4.32 1.60 -3.73
N GLY A 199 -5.65 1.45 -3.88
CA GLY A 199 -6.52 0.86 -2.86
C GLY A 199 -6.12 -0.57 -2.49
N GLY A 200 -5.88 -1.43 -3.48
CA GLY A 200 -5.43 -2.81 -3.27
C GLY A 200 -4.07 -2.91 -2.59
N LEU A 201 -3.14 -2.01 -2.90
CA LEU A 201 -1.83 -1.93 -2.24
C LEU A 201 -1.95 -1.49 -0.78
N GLN A 202 -2.80 -0.50 -0.52
CA GLN A 202 -3.13 -0.04 0.83
C GLN A 202 -3.79 -1.16 1.65
N GLN A 203 -4.81 -1.84 1.10
CA GLN A 203 -5.44 -3.00 1.70
C GLN A 203 -4.39 -4.06 2.05
N PHE A 204 -3.56 -4.48 1.09
CA PHE A 204 -2.55 -5.52 1.31
C PHE A 204 -1.59 -5.19 2.45
N ALA A 205 -1.08 -3.95 2.50
CA ALA A 205 -0.13 -3.52 3.53
C ALA A 205 -0.76 -3.54 4.93
N VAL A 206 -1.96 -2.99 5.08
CA VAL A 206 -2.62 -2.92 6.39
C VAL A 206 -3.14 -4.29 6.82
N GLU A 207 -3.60 -5.15 5.90
CA GLU A 207 -3.90 -6.56 6.21
C GLU A 207 -2.66 -7.33 6.68
N ALA A 208 -1.51 -7.10 6.04
CA ALA A 208 -0.26 -7.72 6.47
C ALA A 208 0.13 -7.27 7.88
N PHE A 209 -0.06 -5.99 8.21
CA PHE A 209 0.15 -5.47 9.56
C PHE A 209 -0.86 -6.03 10.57
N ALA A 210 -2.15 -6.12 10.23
CA ALA A 210 -3.18 -6.70 11.09
C ALA A 210 -2.84 -8.16 11.48
N ARG A 211 -2.26 -8.94 10.56
CA ARG A 211 -1.77 -10.30 10.86
C ARG A 211 -0.56 -10.36 11.77
N MET A 212 0.20 -9.27 11.93
CA MET A 212 1.31 -9.19 12.88
C MET A 212 0.81 -9.08 14.34
N ASN A 213 -0.45 -8.71 14.56
CA ASN A 213 -1.08 -8.58 15.87
C ASN A 213 -0.28 -7.66 16.83
N ILE A 214 0.16 -6.52 16.31
CA ILE A 214 0.92 -5.51 17.05
C ILE A 214 -0.05 -4.38 17.43
N PRO A 215 -0.12 -3.99 18.72
CA PRO A 215 -1.03 -2.93 19.16
C PRO A 215 -0.50 -1.55 18.78
N GLN A 216 -1.42 -0.60 18.67
CA GLN A 216 -1.06 0.82 18.66
C GLN A 216 -0.68 1.27 20.08
N ILE A 217 0.32 2.13 20.22
CA ILE A 217 0.69 2.74 21.51
C ILE A 217 0.68 4.27 21.40
N LEU A 218 0.54 4.94 22.54
CA LEU A 218 0.82 6.37 22.63
C LEU A 218 2.34 6.57 22.54
N ASP A 219 2.79 7.50 21.68
CA ASP A 219 4.21 7.88 21.59
C ASP A 219 4.74 8.22 23.00
N PRO A 220 5.79 7.52 23.49
CA PRO A 220 6.36 7.76 24.81
C PRO A 220 6.78 9.22 25.06
N LYS A 221 7.22 9.95 24.02
CA LYS A 221 7.59 11.37 24.13
C LYS A 221 6.36 12.22 24.44
N ILE A 222 5.24 11.96 23.75
CA ILE A 222 3.98 12.66 23.99
C ILE A 222 3.40 12.26 25.35
N ALA A 223 3.47 10.98 25.70
CA ALA A 223 3.05 10.49 27.01
C ALA A 223 3.77 11.26 28.14
N ALA A 224 5.09 11.45 28.03
CA ALA A 224 5.88 12.23 28.98
C ALA A 224 5.51 13.72 28.99
N GLN A 225 5.36 14.35 27.82
CA GLN A 225 5.04 15.77 27.69
C GLN A 225 3.64 16.15 28.22
N THR A 226 2.69 15.21 28.12
CA THR A 226 1.27 15.46 28.45
C THR A 226 0.86 14.99 29.84
N LYS A 227 1.75 14.27 30.55
CA LYS A 227 1.45 13.60 31.82
C LYS A 227 0.96 14.55 32.91
N ASP A 228 1.58 15.72 33.04
CA ASP A 228 1.34 16.64 34.15
C ASP A 228 0.44 17.82 33.77
N ASP A 229 -0.04 17.91 32.53
CA ASP A 229 -0.93 18.99 32.07
C ASP A 229 -2.41 18.58 32.20
N PRO A 230 -3.21 19.27 33.06
CA PRO A 230 -4.62 18.94 33.28
C PRO A 230 -5.51 19.10 32.04
N ASN A 231 -5.07 19.84 31.00
CA ASN A 231 -5.81 19.97 29.75
C ASN A 231 -6.04 18.61 29.07
N TYR A 232 -5.06 17.70 29.16
CA TYR A 232 -5.13 16.37 28.54
C TYR A 232 -6.01 15.37 29.30
N TYR A 233 -6.51 15.77 30.47
CA TYR A 233 -7.47 15.01 31.29
C TYR A 233 -8.91 15.53 31.17
N LYS A 234 -9.16 16.59 30.40
CA LYS A 234 -10.52 17.09 30.12
C LYS A 234 -11.34 16.00 29.42
N LYS A 235 -12.63 15.89 29.79
CA LYS A 235 -13.56 14.94 29.18
C LYS A 235 -13.97 15.40 27.79
N ILE A 236 -13.82 14.52 26.80
CA ILE A 236 -14.23 14.76 25.40
C ILE A 236 -15.25 13.70 25.00
N ALA A 237 -16.37 14.13 24.41
CA ALA A 237 -17.45 13.27 23.95
C ALA A 237 -17.48 13.27 22.42
N LEU A 238 -17.70 12.09 21.84
CA LEU A 238 -17.96 11.91 20.42
C LEU A 238 -19.26 11.14 20.27
N ILE A 239 -20.11 11.54 19.33
CA ILE A 239 -21.43 10.94 19.11
C ILE A 239 -21.38 10.12 17.82
N GLY A 240 -21.75 8.84 17.91
CA GLY A 240 -21.64 7.86 16.83
C GLY A 240 -20.22 7.28 16.72
N CYS A 241 -20.12 5.97 16.51
CA CYS A 241 -18.87 5.23 16.35
C CYS A 241 -18.60 4.88 14.87
N GLY A 242 -18.81 5.85 13.97
CA GLY A 242 -18.44 5.75 12.55
C GLY A 242 -17.02 6.26 12.25
N PRO A 243 -16.59 6.23 10.97
CA PRO A 243 -15.23 6.63 10.55
C PRO A 243 -14.79 8.00 11.07
N ALA A 244 -15.67 9.00 11.06
CA ALA A 244 -15.35 10.35 11.52
C ALA A 244 -14.98 10.40 13.01
N SER A 245 -15.80 9.80 13.87
CA SER A 245 -15.52 9.75 15.31
C SER A 245 -14.35 8.84 15.65
N ILE A 246 -14.18 7.72 14.93
CA ILE A 246 -13.02 6.85 15.11
C ILE A 246 -11.74 7.63 14.81
N SER A 247 -11.69 8.37 13.69
CA SER A 247 -10.57 9.21 13.32
C SER A 247 -10.30 10.31 14.35
N CYS A 248 -11.32 11.08 14.72
CA CYS A 248 -11.22 12.17 15.69
C CYS A 248 -10.69 11.67 17.04
N ALA A 249 -11.26 10.58 17.56
CA ALA A 249 -10.83 9.99 18.82
C ALA A 249 -9.40 9.45 18.76
N ASN A 250 -9.00 8.82 17.65
CA ASN A 250 -7.65 8.30 17.47
C ASN A 250 -6.62 9.44 17.53
N TYR A 251 -6.84 10.54 16.78
CA TYR A 251 -5.94 11.69 16.78
C TYR A 251 -5.92 12.45 18.12
N LEU A 252 -7.07 12.60 18.79
CA LEU A 252 -7.10 13.17 20.14
C LEU A 252 -6.31 12.29 21.12
N ALA A 253 -6.47 10.96 21.06
CA ALA A 253 -5.72 10.06 21.92
C ALA A 253 -4.21 10.12 21.62
N ARG A 254 -3.80 10.17 20.34
CA ARG A 254 -2.40 10.38 19.91
C ARG A 254 -1.81 11.70 20.40
N LEU A 255 -2.61 12.77 20.43
CA LEU A 255 -2.21 14.06 21.00
C LEU A 255 -2.04 14.01 22.53
N GLY A 256 -2.52 12.95 23.18
CA GLY A 256 -2.34 12.71 24.61
C GLY A 256 -3.61 12.88 25.44
N TYR A 257 -4.81 13.02 24.86
CA TYR A 257 -6.03 13.09 25.65
C TYR A 257 -6.40 11.73 26.26
N ARG A 258 -6.65 11.65 27.58
CA ARG A 258 -6.92 10.39 28.30
C ARG A 258 -8.40 10.09 28.56
N ASN A 259 -9.28 11.09 28.43
CA ASN A 259 -10.71 10.98 28.76
C ASN A 259 -11.62 11.16 27.53
N VAL A 260 -11.36 10.36 26.49
CA VAL A 260 -12.09 10.37 25.22
C VAL A 260 -13.17 9.28 25.21
N HIS A 261 -14.44 9.66 25.04
CA HIS A 261 -15.59 8.75 25.08
C HIS A 261 -16.41 8.86 23.79
N ILE A 262 -16.69 7.72 23.15
CA ILE A 262 -17.60 7.62 22.02
C ILE A 262 -18.93 7.04 22.50
N PHE A 263 -20.03 7.73 22.26
CA PHE A 263 -21.39 7.27 22.56
C PHE A 263 -22.04 6.75 21.28
N GLU A 264 -22.34 5.44 21.24
CA GLU A 264 -22.90 4.77 20.06
C GLU A 264 -24.35 4.34 20.33
N LYS A 265 -25.25 4.63 19.39
CA LYS A 265 -26.67 4.26 19.46
C LYS A 265 -26.84 2.74 19.41
N SER A 266 -26.13 2.08 18.51
CA SER A 266 -26.18 0.65 18.26
C SER A 266 -25.44 -0.14 19.35
N THR A 267 -25.69 -1.45 19.40
CA THR A 267 -24.84 -2.40 20.13
C THR A 267 -23.59 -2.78 19.34
N ARG A 268 -23.51 -2.39 18.07
CA ARG A 268 -22.39 -2.64 17.16
C ARG A 268 -21.67 -1.35 16.81
N GLU A 269 -20.35 -1.43 16.82
CA GLU A 269 -19.42 -0.33 16.56
C GLU A 269 -19.07 -0.28 15.06
N GLY A 270 -18.57 0.87 14.57
CA GLY A 270 -18.07 1.02 13.19
C GLY A 270 -19.00 1.75 12.21
N GLY A 271 -20.20 2.15 12.63
CA GLY A 271 -21.14 2.89 11.77
C GLY A 271 -21.51 2.12 10.48
N LEU A 272 -21.63 2.85 9.36
CA LEU A 272 -21.99 2.28 8.05
C LEU A 272 -21.03 1.18 7.59
N SER A 273 -19.75 1.29 7.94
CA SER A 273 -18.73 0.27 7.65
C SER A 273 -19.09 -1.09 8.25
N THR A 274 -19.83 -1.11 9.36
CA THR A 274 -20.36 -2.33 9.97
C THR A 274 -21.79 -2.62 9.51
N THR A 275 -22.66 -1.61 9.47
CA THR A 275 -24.11 -1.82 9.33
C THR A 275 -24.59 -1.90 7.89
N GLU A 276 -23.90 -1.32 6.91
CA GLU A 276 -24.45 -1.18 5.55
C GLU A 276 -23.52 -1.67 4.45
N ILE A 277 -22.21 -1.41 4.54
CA ILE A 277 -21.26 -1.89 3.53
C ILE A 277 -21.20 -3.42 3.59
N PRO A 278 -21.51 -4.15 2.50
CA PRO A 278 -21.61 -5.61 2.55
C PRO A 278 -20.31 -6.34 2.91
N GLN A 279 -20.42 -7.51 3.55
CA GLN A 279 -19.29 -8.36 3.96
C GLN A 279 -18.36 -8.73 2.80
N PHE A 280 -18.89 -8.91 1.59
CA PHE A 280 -18.12 -9.25 0.38
C PHE A 280 -17.31 -8.06 -0.19
N ARG A 281 -17.57 -6.82 0.26
CA ARG A 281 -16.72 -5.66 -0.01
C ARG A 281 -15.85 -5.32 1.19
N LEU A 282 -16.44 -5.23 2.38
CA LEU A 282 -15.76 -4.87 3.62
C LEU A 282 -16.04 -5.91 4.73
N PRO A 283 -15.07 -6.78 5.04
CA PRO A 283 -15.22 -7.76 6.10
C PRO A 283 -15.28 -7.10 7.48
N GLY A 284 -16.17 -7.56 8.35
CA GLY A 284 -16.31 -7.03 9.71
C GLY A 284 -15.02 -7.11 10.56
N SER A 285 -14.11 -8.03 10.22
CA SER A 285 -12.79 -8.13 10.87
C SER A 285 -11.89 -6.93 10.59
N ALA A 286 -12.01 -6.28 9.43
CA ALA A 286 -11.24 -5.08 9.10
C ALA A 286 -11.64 -3.91 10.01
N VAL A 287 -12.95 -3.70 10.16
CA VAL A 287 -13.49 -2.63 11.00
C VAL A 287 -13.14 -2.86 12.48
N ASN A 288 -13.27 -4.10 12.96
CA ASN A 288 -12.91 -4.46 14.34
C ASN A 288 -11.42 -4.22 14.64
N PHE A 289 -10.53 -4.51 13.69
CA PHE A 289 -9.10 -4.25 13.82
C PHE A 289 -8.82 -2.76 14.05
N GLU A 290 -9.45 -1.88 13.27
CA GLU A 290 -9.26 -0.43 13.37
C GLU A 290 -9.82 0.15 14.67
N ILE A 291 -10.98 -0.34 15.10
CA ILE A 291 -11.57 0.02 16.40
C ILE A 291 -10.67 -0.46 17.54
N GLN A 292 -10.10 -1.66 17.45
CA GLN A 292 -9.18 -2.16 18.47
C GLN A 292 -7.94 -1.28 18.57
N MET A 293 -7.32 -0.88 17.45
CA MET A 293 -6.19 0.06 17.48
C MET A 293 -6.53 1.38 18.16
N MET A 294 -7.74 1.91 17.96
CA MET A 294 -8.21 3.11 18.67
C MET A 294 -8.38 2.84 20.18
N LYS A 295 -8.93 1.69 20.56
CA LYS A 295 -9.10 1.27 21.96
C LYS A 295 -7.76 1.03 22.67
N ASP A 296 -6.73 0.59 21.95
CA ASP A 296 -5.37 0.42 22.50
C ASP A 296 -4.78 1.74 23.02
N LEU A 297 -5.23 2.89 22.48
CA LEU A 297 -4.88 4.22 22.98
C LEU A 297 -5.72 4.68 24.20
N GLY A 298 -6.63 3.85 24.69
CA GLY A 298 -7.48 4.14 25.86
C GLY A 298 -8.81 4.81 25.55
N VAL A 299 -9.21 4.96 24.29
CA VAL A 299 -10.53 5.48 23.91
C VAL A 299 -11.63 4.53 24.37
N LYS A 300 -12.65 5.07 25.03
CA LYS A 300 -13.79 4.28 25.54
C LYS A 300 -14.99 4.39 24.61
N VAL A 301 -15.54 3.25 24.20
CA VAL A 301 -16.78 3.18 23.42
C VAL A 301 -17.93 2.73 24.32
N LEU A 302 -19.01 3.50 24.33
CA LEU A 302 -20.20 3.32 25.15
C LEU A 302 -21.39 2.99 24.23
N PRO A 303 -21.64 1.70 23.92
CA PRO A 303 -22.74 1.28 23.06
C PRO A 303 -24.10 1.46 23.76
N ALA A 304 -25.20 1.38 23.00
CA ALA A 304 -26.57 1.58 23.49
C ALA A 304 -26.81 2.92 24.21
N ASN A 305 -26.12 3.98 23.77
CA ASN A 305 -26.28 5.35 24.22
C ASN A 305 -26.78 6.22 23.03
N PRO A 306 -28.09 6.20 22.74
CA PRO A 306 -28.65 6.97 21.63
C PRO A 306 -28.56 8.47 21.89
N PHE A 307 -28.22 9.23 20.86
CA PHE A 307 -28.27 10.69 20.90
C PHE A 307 -29.67 11.18 20.50
N THR A 308 -30.51 11.46 21.50
CA THR A 308 -31.95 11.73 21.32
C THR A 308 -32.53 12.38 22.57
N THR A 309 -33.67 13.06 22.44
CA THR A 309 -34.52 13.52 23.56
C THR A 309 -35.65 12.57 23.92
N GLU A 310 -35.84 11.50 23.15
CA GLU A 310 -36.81 10.45 23.47
C GLU A 310 -36.52 9.82 24.83
N GLN A 311 -37.56 9.31 25.51
CA GLN A 311 -37.44 8.68 26.82
C GLN A 311 -36.65 7.37 26.72
N HIS A 312 -35.33 7.48 26.83
CA HIS A 312 -34.40 6.36 26.91
C HIS A 312 -33.47 6.56 28.11
N ALA A 313 -33.27 5.51 28.92
CA ALA A 313 -32.46 5.60 30.14
C ALA A 313 -31.05 6.15 29.89
N ASN A 314 -30.46 5.75 28.76
CA ASN A 314 -29.11 6.16 28.32
C ASN A 314 -29.12 7.27 27.25
N ALA A 315 -30.21 8.03 27.09
CA ALA A 315 -30.28 9.11 26.10
C ALA A 315 -29.25 10.20 26.39
N VAL A 316 -28.47 10.57 25.37
CA VAL A 316 -27.45 11.62 25.41
C VAL A 316 -27.92 12.84 24.62
N THR A 317 -27.65 14.05 25.14
CA THR A 317 -27.88 15.32 24.46
C THR A 317 -26.69 16.25 24.71
N ILE A 318 -26.53 17.32 23.91
CA ILE A 318 -25.47 18.32 24.16
C ILE A 318 -25.56 18.88 25.58
N LYS A 319 -26.77 19.23 26.03
CA LYS A 319 -27.01 19.72 27.39
C LYS A 319 -26.55 18.73 28.46
N LYS A 320 -26.96 17.46 28.37
CA LYS A 320 -26.55 16.42 29.34
C LYS A 320 -25.04 16.23 29.38
N LEU A 321 -24.36 16.27 28.23
CA LEU A 321 -22.90 16.15 28.17
C LEU A 321 -22.20 17.34 28.84
N ARG A 322 -22.68 18.56 28.59
CA ARG A 322 -22.18 19.77 29.28
C ARG A 322 -22.37 19.65 30.79
N ASP A 323 -23.56 19.23 31.24
CA ASP A 323 -23.88 19.02 32.66
C ASP A 323 -22.96 17.96 33.31
N GLN A 324 -22.55 16.95 32.54
CA GLN A 324 -21.58 15.91 32.95
C GLN A 324 -20.10 16.34 32.87
N GLY A 325 -19.84 17.61 32.56
CA GLY A 325 -18.49 18.21 32.56
C GLY A 325 -17.66 17.94 31.30
N TYR A 326 -18.27 17.49 30.20
CA TYR A 326 -17.56 17.39 28.91
C TYR A 326 -17.19 18.78 28.40
N LYS A 327 -15.96 18.93 27.90
CA LYS A 327 -15.38 20.21 27.44
C LYS A 327 -15.30 20.36 25.94
N ALA A 328 -15.46 19.27 25.21
CA ALA A 328 -15.59 19.26 23.76
C ALA A 328 -16.52 18.12 23.35
N ILE A 329 -17.39 18.38 22.37
CA ILE A 329 -18.36 17.44 21.82
C ILE A 329 -18.15 17.37 20.30
N PHE A 330 -17.98 16.19 19.75
CA PHE A 330 -17.91 15.95 18.30
C PHE A 330 -19.12 15.15 17.85
N LEU A 331 -19.83 15.64 16.84
CA LEU A 331 -20.99 14.98 16.24
C LEU A 331 -20.56 14.24 14.97
N GLY A 332 -20.56 12.91 15.02
CA GLY A 332 -20.17 12.02 13.91
C GLY A 332 -21.15 10.87 13.70
N LEU A 333 -22.44 11.09 13.94
CA LEU A 333 -23.49 10.06 13.88
C LEU A 333 -24.02 9.77 12.46
N GLY A 334 -23.55 10.53 11.46
CA GLY A 334 -23.97 10.42 10.07
C GLY A 334 -25.46 10.71 9.87
N PHE A 335 -26.05 10.14 8.80
CA PHE A 335 -27.47 10.26 8.50
C PHE A 335 -28.25 8.99 8.89
N PRO A 336 -29.07 9.04 9.96
CA PRO A 336 -29.76 7.87 10.46
C PRO A 336 -31.05 7.53 9.70
N ASN A 337 -31.65 8.48 8.98
CA ASN A 337 -32.97 8.30 8.38
C ASN A 337 -32.89 8.08 6.87
N ALA A 338 -33.61 7.08 6.34
CA ALA A 338 -33.72 6.87 4.90
C ALA A 338 -34.59 7.95 4.25
N HIS A 339 -34.24 8.36 3.02
CA HIS A 339 -35.17 9.13 2.19
C HIS A 339 -36.26 8.23 1.62
N SER A 340 -37.50 8.71 1.66
CA SER A 340 -38.66 8.07 1.03
C SER A 340 -39.54 9.11 0.34
N THR A 341 -40.44 8.64 -0.52
CA THR A 341 -41.41 9.47 -1.26
C THR A 341 -42.83 9.03 -0.92
N SER A 342 -43.81 9.89 -1.16
CA SER A 342 -45.24 9.61 -0.89
C SER A 342 -45.77 8.37 -1.62
N VAL A 343 -45.14 7.96 -2.72
CA VAL A 343 -45.47 6.74 -3.48
C VAL A 343 -45.39 5.47 -2.61
N PHE A 344 -44.54 5.48 -1.58
CA PHE A 344 -44.31 4.32 -0.72
C PHE A 344 -44.95 4.45 0.67
N GLU A 345 -45.75 5.50 0.90
CA GLU A 345 -46.39 5.74 2.19
C GLU A 345 -47.33 4.58 2.56
N GLY A 346 -47.28 4.16 3.83
CA GLY A 346 -48.07 3.04 4.36
C GLY A 346 -47.58 1.64 3.98
N LEU A 347 -46.53 1.50 3.17
CA LEU A 347 -45.92 0.20 2.87
C LEU A 347 -44.96 -0.24 3.97
N THR A 348 -44.88 -1.55 4.16
CA THR A 348 -44.10 -2.17 5.25
C THR A 348 -43.31 -3.39 4.74
N PRO A 349 -42.35 -3.92 5.52
CA PRO A 349 -41.66 -5.17 5.19
C PRO A 349 -42.58 -6.35 4.91
N GLU A 350 -43.75 -6.40 5.55
CA GLU A 350 -44.78 -7.44 5.33
C GLU A 350 -45.35 -7.40 3.92
N HIS A 351 -45.45 -6.21 3.31
CA HIS A 351 -45.87 -6.04 1.93
C HIS A 351 -44.77 -6.45 0.93
N GLY A 352 -43.50 -6.43 1.36
CA GLY A 352 -42.31 -6.59 0.50
C GLY A 352 -41.56 -5.28 0.23
N TYR A 353 -41.89 -4.21 0.94
CA TYR A 353 -41.20 -2.92 0.83
C TYR A 353 -40.13 -2.77 1.90
N LEU A 354 -38.93 -2.35 1.51
CA LEU A 354 -37.80 -2.09 2.39
C LEU A 354 -37.12 -0.78 1.97
N THR A 355 -36.54 -0.06 2.93
CA THR A 355 -35.51 0.94 2.63
C THR A 355 -34.13 0.30 2.72
N SER A 356 -33.10 0.96 2.19
CA SER A 356 -31.71 0.53 2.39
C SER A 356 -31.33 0.44 3.86
N LYS A 357 -31.83 1.35 4.70
CA LYS A 357 -31.66 1.37 6.16
C LYS A 357 -32.41 0.21 6.88
N ASP A 358 -33.35 -0.46 6.21
CA ASP A 358 -33.97 -1.70 6.73
C ASP A 358 -33.25 -2.95 6.25
N PHE A 359 -32.85 -2.97 4.98
CA PHE A 359 -32.36 -4.16 4.29
C PHE A 359 -30.90 -4.45 4.59
N LEU A 360 -29.99 -3.50 4.33
CA LEU A 360 -28.56 -3.72 4.46
C LEU A 360 -28.14 -4.05 5.90
N PRO A 361 -28.69 -3.41 6.96
CA PRO A 361 -28.40 -3.80 8.34
C PRO A 361 -28.76 -5.24 8.68
N LYS A 362 -29.84 -5.79 8.12
CA LYS A 362 -30.22 -7.19 8.32
C LYS A 362 -29.24 -8.13 7.59
N VAL A 363 -28.86 -7.80 6.36
CA VAL A 363 -27.86 -8.58 5.61
C VAL A 363 -26.51 -8.57 6.30
N CYS A 364 -26.01 -7.39 6.69
CA CYS A 364 -24.75 -7.25 7.43
C CYS A 364 -24.82 -7.96 8.78
N ALA A 365 -25.97 -7.92 9.48
CA ALA A 365 -26.14 -8.63 10.74
C ALA A 365 -26.02 -10.14 10.64
N ALA A 366 -26.49 -10.73 9.54
CA ALA A 366 -26.42 -12.17 9.32
C ALA A 366 -25.08 -12.61 8.69
N SER A 367 -24.43 -11.74 7.91
CA SER A 367 -23.21 -12.09 7.16
C SER A 367 -21.91 -11.73 7.88
N LYS A 368 -21.88 -10.66 8.67
CA LYS A 368 -20.70 -10.27 9.45
C LYS A 368 -20.75 -11.00 10.78
N THR A 369 -19.93 -12.05 10.90
CA THR A 369 -19.72 -12.73 12.18
C THR A 369 -19.03 -11.77 13.15
N CYS A 370 -19.80 -11.18 14.07
CA CYS A 370 -19.20 -10.46 15.19
C CYS A 370 -18.42 -11.44 16.06
N VAL A 371 -17.16 -11.13 16.38
CA VAL A 371 -16.33 -11.86 17.36
C VAL A 371 -16.86 -11.65 18.79
N ALA A 372 -17.73 -10.64 19.00
CA ALA A 372 -18.51 -10.51 20.22
C ALA A 372 -19.64 -11.55 20.27
N SER A 373 -19.64 -12.37 21.33
CA SER A 373 -20.44 -13.56 21.64
C SER A 373 -21.98 -13.46 21.53
N ALA A 374 -22.56 -12.36 21.02
CA ALA A 374 -23.99 -12.10 21.02
C ALA A 374 -24.70 -12.28 19.65
N CYS A 375 -23.99 -12.53 18.55
CA CYS A 375 -24.57 -12.43 17.19
C CYS A 375 -25.06 -13.74 16.54
N SER A 376 -25.11 -14.87 17.24
CA SER A 376 -25.46 -16.18 16.64
C SER A 376 -26.93 -16.38 16.25
N LYS A 377 -27.73 -15.32 16.03
CA LYS A 377 -29.20 -15.41 15.81
C LYS A 377 -29.76 -14.63 14.61
N ALA A 378 -29.00 -13.73 13.98
CA ALA A 378 -29.52 -12.97 12.85
C ALA A 378 -29.69 -13.88 11.62
N LYS A 379 -30.86 -13.81 10.97
CA LYS A 379 -31.17 -14.55 9.74
C LYS A 379 -31.10 -13.61 8.55
N LEU A 380 -30.61 -14.11 7.41
CA LEU A 380 -30.72 -13.36 6.16
C LEU A 380 -32.19 -13.13 5.82
N PRO A 381 -32.53 -11.97 5.22
CA PRO A 381 -33.80 -11.81 4.52
C PRO A 381 -34.00 -12.94 3.50
N ASP A 382 -35.18 -13.55 3.49
CA ASP A 382 -35.50 -14.60 2.51
C ASP A 382 -36.12 -13.97 1.26
N LEU A 383 -35.33 -13.86 0.20
CA LEU A 383 -35.75 -13.39 -1.12
C LEU A 383 -35.75 -14.54 -2.14
N SER A 384 -35.79 -15.79 -1.68
CA SER A 384 -35.68 -16.99 -2.53
C SER A 384 -36.72 -16.97 -3.65
N GLY A 385 -36.23 -16.96 -4.90
CA GLY A 385 -37.10 -17.00 -6.08
C GLY A 385 -37.74 -15.66 -6.47
N ALA A 386 -37.55 -14.61 -5.68
CA ALA A 386 -38.21 -13.32 -5.85
C ALA A 386 -37.59 -12.44 -6.95
N ARG A 387 -38.41 -11.55 -7.53
CA ARG A 387 -37.99 -10.44 -8.39
C ARG A 387 -37.87 -9.18 -7.54
N VAL A 388 -36.67 -8.66 -7.42
CA VAL A 388 -36.36 -7.51 -6.56
C VAL A 388 -36.10 -6.29 -7.42
N LEU A 389 -36.76 -5.19 -7.09
CA LEU A 389 -36.52 -3.88 -7.66
C LEU A 389 -35.79 -3.00 -6.66
N VAL A 390 -34.62 -2.50 -7.05
CA VAL A 390 -33.87 -1.51 -6.27
C VAL A 390 -33.99 -0.15 -6.94
N LEU A 391 -34.38 0.86 -6.18
CA LEU A 391 -34.60 2.22 -6.68
C LEU A 391 -33.50 3.16 -6.20
N GLY A 392 -32.65 3.60 -7.12
CA GLY A 392 -31.49 4.45 -6.82
C GLY A 392 -30.33 4.19 -7.78
N ALA A 393 -29.33 5.07 -7.74
CA ALA A 393 -28.13 4.99 -8.57
C ALA A 393 -26.92 5.60 -7.86
N GLY A 394 -26.69 5.23 -6.60
CA GLY A 394 -25.45 5.49 -5.87
C GLY A 394 -25.01 4.21 -5.15
N ASP A 395 -23.89 4.23 -4.44
CA ASP A 395 -23.28 3.03 -3.81
C ASP A 395 -24.28 2.15 -3.06
N THR A 396 -25.15 2.78 -2.25
CA THR A 396 -26.21 2.10 -1.51
C THR A 396 -27.14 1.26 -2.40
N ALA A 397 -27.46 1.72 -3.61
CA ALA A 397 -28.32 0.99 -4.54
C ALA A 397 -27.61 -0.27 -5.08
N PHE A 398 -26.32 -0.18 -5.40
CA PHE A 398 -25.54 -1.31 -5.90
C PHE A 398 -25.25 -2.34 -4.80
N ASP A 399 -25.00 -1.87 -3.58
CA ASP A 399 -24.90 -2.74 -2.40
C ASP A 399 -26.22 -3.46 -2.10
N CYS A 400 -27.37 -2.76 -2.20
CA CYS A 400 -28.68 -3.40 -2.08
C CYS A 400 -28.91 -4.44 -3.18
N ALA A 401 -28.54 -4.14 -4.42
CA ALA A 401 -28.74 -5.02 -5.56
C ALA A 401 -27.95 -6.32 -5.43
N THR A 402 -26.64 -6.21 -5.19
CA THR A 402 -25.73 -7.36 -5.00
C THR A 402 -26.06 -8.16 -3.74
N SER A 403 -26.49 -7.48 -2.65
CA SER A 403 -26.94 -8.14 -1.42
C SER A 403 -28.26 -8.90 -1.59
N ALA A 404 -29.17 -8.43 -2.44
CA ALA A 404 -30.42 -9.13 -2.75
C ALA A 404 -30.16 -10.49 -3.40
N LEU A 405 -29.13 -10.60 -4.26
CA LEU A 405 -28.69 -11.88 -4.84
C LEU A 405 -28.21 -12.86 -3.75
N ARG A 406 -27.49 -12.35 -2.74
CA ARG A 406 -27.04 -13.17 -1.59
C ARG A 406 -28.19 -13.64 -0.70
N CYS A 407 -29.34 -12.98 -0.78
CA CYS A 407 -30.58 -13.34 -0.10
C CYS A 407 -31.46 -14.31 -0.92
N GLY A 408 -31.00 -14.76 -2.09
CA GLY A 408 -31.71 -15.74 -2.92
C GLY A 408 -32.61 -15.14 -4.02
N ALA A 409 -32.52 -13.83 -4.28
CA ALA A 409 -33.28 -13.20 -5.35
C ALA A 409 -33.01 -13.87 -6.70
N LYS A 410 -34.08 -14.18 -7.44
CA LYS A 410 -34.00 -14.80 -8.78
C LYS A 410 -33.57 -13.80 -9.84
N ARG A 411 -33.98 -12.53 -9.69
CA ARG A 411 -33.69 -11.43 -10.61
C ARG A 411 -33.68 -10.14 -9.83
N VAL A 412 -32.70 -9.30 -10.10
CA VAL A 412 -32.58 -7.97 -9.51
C VAL A 412 -32.57 -6.95 -10.63
N THR A 413 -33.44 -5.95 -10.52
CA THR A 413 -33.50 -4.81 -11.43
C THR A 413 -33.22 -3.55 -10.64
N VAL A 414 -32.21 -2.79 -11.06
CA VAL A 414 -31.87 -1.47 -10.53
C VAL A 414 -32.49 -0.43 -11.45
N SER A 415 -33.34 0.43 -10.92
CA SER A 415 -33.99 1.49 -11.70
C SER A 415 -33.70 2.86 -11.12
N PHE A 416 -33.51 3.83 -12.01
CA PHE A 416 -33.14 5.18 -11.64
C PHE A 416 -33.73 6.20 -12.62
N ARG A 417 -33.97 7.40 -12.09
CA ARG A 417 -34.73 8.49 -12.73
C ARG A 417 -33.97 9.31 -13.78
N LYS A 418 -32.74 8.90 -14.12
CA LYS A 418 -31.87 9.59 -15.07
C LYS A 418 -31.17 8.57 -15.99
N GLY A 419 -30.24 9.00 -16.84
CA GLY A 419 -29.48 8.15 -17.75
C GLY A 419 -28.21 7.54 -17.14
N PHE A 420 -27.62 6.55 -17.82
CA PHE A 420 -26.36 5.91 -17.42
C PHE A 420 -25.17 6.88 -17.32
N THR A 421 -25.15 7.94 -18.11
CA THR A 421 -24.09 8.96 -18.07
C THR A 421 -24.18 9.88 -16.85
N THR A 422 -25.25 9.76 -16.06
CA THR A 422 -25.56 10.66 -14.94
C THR A 422 -25.74 9.92 -13.61
N ILE A 423 -25.39 8.63 -13.56
CA ILE A 423 -25.42 7.84 -12.34
C ILE A 423 -24.29 8.29 -11.40
N ASN A 424 -24.52 8.19 -10.09
CA ASN A 424 -23.55 8.64 -9.09
C ASN A 424 -22.47 7.63 -8.67
N PRO A 425 -22.59 6.29 -8.81
CA PRO A 425 -21.53 5.41 -8.34
C PRO A 425 -20.31 5.55 -9.23
N VAL A 426 -19.16 5.22 -8.67
CA VAL A 426 -17.97 5.01 -9.49
C VAL A 426 -18.11 3.74 -10.36
N PRO A 427 -17.45 3.68 -11.54
CA PRO A 427 -17.55 2.54 -12.45
C PRO A 427 -17.27 1.19 -11.79
N GLU A 428 -16.39 1.16 -10.79
CA GLU A 428 -16.02 -0.07 -10.09
C GLU A 428 -17.19 -0.69 -9.31
N GLU A 429 -18.07 0.13 -8.72
CA GLU A 429 -19.25 -0.34 -7.99
C GLU A 429 -20.36 -0.79 -8.93
N PHE A 430 -20.54 -0.08 -10.05
CA PHE A 430 -21.47 -0.49 -11.11
C PHE A 430 -21.09 -1.85 -11.71
N GLU A 431 -19.80 -2.05 -11.99
CA GLU A 431 -19.27 -3.27 -12.62
C GLU A 431 -19.58 -4.53 -11.80
N LEU A 432 -19.54 -4.45 -10.45
CA LEU A 432 -19.89 -5.58 -9.58
C LEU A 432 -21.32 -6.06 -9.82
N ALA A 433 -22.30 -5.16 -9.81
CA ALA A 433 -23.70 -5.51 -10.04
C ALA A 433 -23.93 -6.00 -11.48
N TRP A 434 -23.24 -5.41 -12.46
CA TRP A 434 -23.34 -5.81 -13.87
C TRP A 434 -22.78 -7.21 -14.13
N GLN A 435 -21.62 -7.55 -13.57
CA GLN A 435 -21.03 -8.89 -13.70
C GLN A 435 -21.92 -9.98 -13.09
N GLU A 436 -22.63 -9.64 -12.02
CA GLU A 436 -23.59 -10.51 -11.34
C GLU A 436 -24.98 -10.56 -12.00
N LYS A 437 -25.13 -9.94 -13.17
CA LYS A 437 -26.35 -9.96 -13.99
C LYS A 437 -27.54 -9.22 -13.38
N CYS A 438 -27.29 -8.18 -12.60
CA CYS A 438 -28.33 -7.18 -12.32
C CYS A 438 -28.72 -6.49 -13.62
N GLU A 439 -30.01 -6.17 -13.75
CA GLU A 439 -30.53 -5.39 -14.87
C GLU A 439 -30.68 -3.93 -14.48
N PHE A 440 -30.62 -3.06 -15.48
CA PHE A 440 -30.60 -1.61 -15.25
C PHE A 440 -31.67 -0.94 -16.13
N LEU A 441 -32.59 -0.22 -15.50
CA LEU A 441 -33.67 0.52 -16.16
C LEU A 441 -33.53 2.02 -15.88
N PRO A 442 -32.84 2.78 -16.76
CA PRO A 442 -32.69 4.23 -16.62
C PRO A 442 -33.99 4.97 -16.97
N PHE A 443 -34.03 6.27 -16.71
CA PHE A 443 -35.10 7.18 -17.15
C PHE A 443 -36.50 6.83 -16.63
N LEU A 444 -36.60 6.22 -15.44
CA LEU A 444 -37.89 5.83 -14.86
C LEU A 444 -38.15 6.54 -13.53
N GLU A 445 -39.32 7.15 -13.42
CA GLU A 445 -39.82 7.77 -12.19
C GLU A 445 -40.97 6.94 -11.59
N PRO A 446 -40.81 6.46 -10.34
CA PRO A 446 -41.85 5.78 -9.56
C PRO A 446 -43.18 6.55 -9.49
N GLN A 447 -44.30 5.90 -9.84
CA GLN A 447 -45.64 6.50 -9.70
C GLN A 447 -46.55 5.73 -8.74
N ARG A 448 -46.64 4.40 -8.87
CA ARG A 448 -47.58 3.61 -8.08
C ARG A 448 -47.10 2.18 -7.81
N VAL A 449 -47.19 1.76 -6.56
CA VAL A 449 -46.96 0.36 -6.16
C VAL A 449 -48.25 -0.46 -6.35
N LEU A 450 -48.14 -1.60 -7.04
CA LEU A 450 -49.27 -2.49 -7.29
C LEU A 450 -49.28 -3.61 -6.22
N LEU A 451 -50.40 -3.72 -5.50
CA LEU A 451 -50.61 -4.71 -4.44
C LEU A 451 -51.71 -5.70 -4.83
N ASP A 452 -51.53 -6.98 -4.50
CA ASP A 452 -52.53 -8.04 -4.70
C ASP A 452 -52.57 -9.03 -3.52
N GLU A 453 -53.64 -9.81 -3.40
CA GLU A 453 -53.75 -10.91 -2.44
C GLU A 453 -52.96 -12.13 -2.91
N VAL A 454 -51.92 -12.50 -2.18
CA VAL A 454 -51.12 -13.70 -2.46
C VAL A 454 -51.42 -14.77 -1.41
N SER A 455 -51.80 -15.96 -1.87
CA SER A 455 -51.97 -17.14 -1.03
C SER A 455 -50.61 -17.65 -0.56
N LEU A 456 -50.36 -17.57 0.74
CA LEU A 456 -49.19 -18.14 1.41
C LEU A 456 -49.61 -19.33 2.26
N SER A 457 -48.65 -20.14 2.70
CA SER A 457 -48.89 -21.27 3.62
C SER A 457 -49.56 -20.88 4.94
N GLN A 458 -49.55 -19.59 5.29
CA GLN A 458 -50.15 -19.02 6.50
C GLN A 458 -51.42 -18.18 6.22
N GLY A 459 -52.05 -18.33 5.05
CA GLY A 459 -53.24 -17.58 4.64
C GLY A 459 -52.96 -16.54 3.54
N LYS A 460 -53.98 -15.75 3.17
CA LYS A 460 -53.86 -14.68 2.18
C LYS A 460 -53.25 -13.42 2.80
N LYS A 461 -52.27 -12.82 2.12
CA LYS A 461 -51.69 -11.51 2.52
C LYS A 461 -51.59 -10.59 1.32
N ARG A 462 -51.79 -9.29 1.56
CA ARG A 462 -51.60 -8.25 0.55
C ARG A 462 -50.11 -8.02 0.34
N ARG A 463 -49.60 -8.27 -0.86
CA ARG A 463 -48.17 -8.21 -1.22
C ARG A 463 -47.96 -7.39 -2.48
N ILE A 464 -46.74 -6.88 -2.65
CA ILE A 464 -46.31 -6.23 -3.89
C ILE A 464 -46.28 -7.28 -5.01
N VAL A 465 -46.87 -6.92 -6.16
CA VAL A 465 -46.85 -7.73 -7.39
C VAL A 465 -46.31 -6.96 -8.59
N GLY A 466 -46.14 -5.64 -8.47
CA GLY A 466 -45.60 -4.79 -9.52
C GLY A 466 -45.36 -3.34 -9.09
N MET A 467 -44.67 -2.61 -9.98
CA MET A 467 -44.38 -1.19 -9.86
C MET A 467 -44.70 -0.49 -11.19
N GLU A 468 -45.42 0.62 -11.11
CA GLU A 468 -45.73 1.48 -12.24
C GLU A 468 -44.82 2.72 -12.23
N PHE A 469 -44.23 2.99 -13.38
CA PHE A 469 -43.33 4.11 -13.62
C PHE A 469 -43.84 4.95 -14.78
N ILE A 470 -43.38 6.20 -14.84
CA ILE A 470 -43.43 7.03 -16.05
C ILE A 470 -42.01 7.29 -16.54
N ARG A 471 -41.86 7.52 -17.85
CA ARG A 471 -40.59 7.94 -18.43
C ARG A 471 -40.22 9.33 -17.92
N ARG A 472 -38.93 9.53 -17.68
CA ARG A 472 -38.33 10.82 -17.33
C ARG A 472 -37.20 11.13 -18.28
N ASP A 473 -37.20 12.30 -18.89
CA ASP A 473 -36.21 12.70 -19.90
C ASP A 473 -35.51 14.01 -19.52
N GLN A 474 -34.40 14.30 -20.19
CA GLN A 474 -33.66 15.55 -20.04
C GLN A 474 -33.94 16.46 -21.23
N ASN A 475 -34.39 17.68 -20.94
CA ASN A 475 -34.56 18.72 -21.95
C ASN A 475 -33.19 19.29 -22.39
N ASP A 476 -33.15 20.00 -23.51
CA ASP A 476 -31.93 20.63 -24.05
C ASP A 476 -31.27 21.63 -23.09
N ASP A 477 -32.04 22.22 -22.17
CA ASP A 477 -31.57 23.14 -21.12
C ASP A 477 -31.00 22.42 -19.88
N GLY A 478 -30.99 21.09 -19.90
CA GLY A 478 -30.52 20.24 -18.81
C GLY A 478 -31.54 19.97 -17.70
N SER A 479 -32.72 20.60 -17.75
CA SER A 479 -33.83 20.31 -16.83
C SER A 479 -34.45 18.94 -17.11
N TRP A 480 -35.18 18.40 -16.13
CA TRP A 480 -35.76 17.06 -16.22
C TRP A 480 -37.29 17.15 -16.25
N THR A 481 -37.91 16.45 -17.18
CA THR A 481 -39.37 16.35 -17.34
C THR A 481 -39.82 14.90 -17.28
N SER A 482 -41.06 14.68 -16.85
CA SER A 482 -41.66 13.35 -16.76
C SER A 482 -42.85 13.29 -17.70
N ASP A 483 -42.98 12.20 -18.43
CA ASP A 483 -44.01 11.99 -19.46
C ASP A 483 -45.08 11.02 -18.93
N PRO A 484 -46.25 11.51 -18.50
CA PRO A 484 -47.31 10.68 -17.93
C PRO A 484 -47.90 9.66 -18.91
N ASP A 485 -47.79 9.89 -20.22
CA ASP A 485 -48.37 9.01 -21.24
C ASP A 485 -47.46 7.78 -21.49
N GLN A 486 -46.17 7.89 -21.18
CA GLN A 486 -45.19 6.81 -21.33
C GLN A 486 -45.05 6.00 -20.03
N VAL A 487 -46.02 5.09 -19.81
CA VAL A 487 -46.09 4.25 -18.61
C VAL A 487 -45.37 2.90 -18.78
N VAL A 488 -44.58 2.51 -17.77
CA VAL A 488 -43.95 1.19 -17.67
C VAL A 488 -44.47 0.45 -16.44
N LYS A 489 -44.98 -0.78 -16.62
CA LYS A 489 -45.40 -1.66 -15.53
C LYS A 489 -44.43 -2.82 -15.39
N LEU A 490 -43.65 -2.83 -14.31
CA LEU A 490 -42.66 -3.87 -14.02
C LEU A 490 -43.22 -4.83 -12.96
N LYS A 491 -43.22 -6.13 -13.23
CA LYS A 491 -43.64 -7.13 -12.24
C LYS A 491 -42.51 -7.40 -11.24
N VAL A 492 -42.77 -7.19 -9.96
CA VAL A 492 -41.79 -7.28 -8.87
C VAL A 492 -42.46 -7.80 -7.60
N ASP A 493 -41.71 -8.47 -6.74
CA ASP A 493 -42.21 -9.04 -5.49
C ASP A 493 -41.69 -8.26 -4.27
N TYR A 494 -40.52 -7.63 -4.41
CA TYR A 494 -39.91 -6.77 -3.40
C TYR A 494 -39.42 -5.46 -4.02
N ILE A 495 -39.56 -4.37 -3.26
CA ILE A 495 -39.04 -3.05 -3.61
C ILE A 495 -38.10 -2.59 -2.51
N ILE A 496 -36.88 -2.20 -2.89
CA ILE A 496 -35.87 -1.64 -1.99
C ILE A 496 -35.57 -0.22 -2.44
N THR A 497 -35.87 0.78 -1.60
CA THR A 497 -35.52 2.18 -1.90
C THR A 497 -34.13 2.53 -1.37
N ALA A 498 -33.31 3.14 -2.22
CA ALA A 498 -31.93 3.51 -1.94
C ALA A 498 -31.66 4.95 -2.41
N TYR A 499 -32.52 5.89 -1.98
CA TYR A 499 -32.46 7.32 -2.36
C TYR A 499 -31.48 8.15 -1.53
N GLY A 500 -30.63 7.51 -0.74
CA GLY A 500 -29.77 8.16 0.24
C GLY A 500 -30.45 8.31 1.60
N ALA A 501 -29.80 9.08 2.46
CA ALA A 501 -30.18 9.27 3.84
C ALA A 501 -30.08 10.75 4.24
N GLY A 502 -30.83 11.15 5.25
CA GLY A 502 -30.77 12.49 5.84
C GLY A 502 -31.06 12.46 7.33
N LEU A 503 -31.31 13.65 7.89
CA LEU A 503 -31.70 13.82 9.28
C LEU A 503 -33.07 14.50 9.36
N ASN A 504 -34.09 13.75 9.75
CA ASN A 504 -35.44 14.28 9.92
C ASN A 504 -36.10 13.88 11.25
N ASP A 505 -35.36 13.21 12.15
CA ASP A 505 -35.83 12.85 13.48
C ASP A 505 -35.89 14.09 14.41
N PRO A 506 -37.09 14.52 14.84
CA PRO A 506 -37.24 15.70 15.71
C PRO A 506 -36.53 15.55 17.05
N HIS A 507 -36.42 14.34 17.59
CA HIS A 507 -35.78 14.12 18.88
C HIS A 507 -34.27 14.24 18.81
N VAL A 508 -33.67 13.84 17.69
CA VAL A 508 -32.23 14.04 17.41
C VAL A 508 -31.94 15.52 17.17
N MET A 509 -32.78 16.22 16.40
CA MET A 509 -32.64 17.66 16.19
C MET A 509 -32.76 18.46 17.49
N GLU A 510 -33.68 18.08 18.37
CA GLU A 510 -33.82 18.69 19.70
C GLU A 510 -32.59 18.41 20.59
N ALA A 511 -32.01 17.22 20.50
CA ALA A 511 -30.80 16.85 21.26
C ALA A 511 -29.56 17.68 20.87
N MET A 512 -29.57 18.27 19.67
CA MET A 512 -28.55 19.18 19.16
C MET A 512 -28.74 20.64 19.57
N LYS A 513 -29.81 21.04 20.27
CA LYS A 513 -29.93 22.44 20.70
C LYS A 513 -28.77 22.84 21.64
N PRO A 514 -28.20 24.06 21.50
CA PRO A 514 -28.71 25.20 20.72
C PRO A 514 -28.05 25.39 19.33
N LEU A 515 -27.51 24.34 18.69
CA LEU A 515 -26.83 24.45 17.40
C LEU A 515 -27.68 25.14 16.31
N LYS A 516 -27.04 25.96 15.48
CA LYS A 516 -27.62 26.47 14.24
C LYS A 516 -27.71 25.33 13.22
N LEU A 517 -28.93 24.97 12.84
CA LEU A 517 -29.21 23.96 11.82
C LEU A 517 -29.69 24.61 10.52
N THR A 518 -29.41 23.96 9.40
CA THR A 518 -30.01 24.26 8.09
C THR A 518 -31.51 23.94 8.08
N SER A 519 -32.30 24.72 7.33
CA SER A 519 -33.76 24.72 7.45
C SER A 519 -34.54 24.31 6.19
N LYS A 520 -33.87 23.92 5.09
CA LYS A 520 -34.52 23.59 3.81
C LYS A 520 -33.76 22.50 3.02
N GLY A 521 -34.50 21.80 2.16
CA GLY A 521 -33.96 20.87 1.17
C GLY A 521 -33.43 19.55 1.75
N PHE A 522 -32.62 18.84 0.97
CA PHE A 522 -31.92 17.62 1.41
C PHE A 522 -30.94 17.86 2.56
N SER A 523 -30.58 19.13 2.79
CA SER A 523 -29.73 19.52 3.90
C SER A 523 -30.51 19.79 5.18
N LEU A 524 -31.84 19.68 5.24
CA LEU A 524 -32.63 19.99 6.43
C LEU A 524 -32.08 19.30 7.69
N GLY A 525 -31.93 20.07 8.79
CA GLY A 525 -31.52 19.53 10.10
C GLY A 525 -30.01 19.36 10.28
N ILE A 526 -29.20 19.62 9.25
CA ILE A 526 -27.74 19.52 9.30
C ILE A 526 -27.13 20.66 10.14
N PRO A 527 -26.17 20.39 11.05
CA PRO A 527 -25.40 21.43 11.72
C PRO A 527 -24.60 22.30 10.75
N VAL A 528 -24.71 23.63 10.89
CA VAL A 528 -23.85 24.56 10.16
C VAL A 528 -22.46 24.55 10.79
N VAL A 529 -21.43 24.31 9.98
CA VAL A 529 -20.03 24.25 10.41
C VAL A 529 -19.15 25.21 9.62
N ASP A 530 -18.07 25.66 10.25
CA ASP A 530 -16.92 26.25 9.59
C ASP A 530 -16.11 25.14 8.90
N LEU A 531 -15.83 25.27 7.59
CA LEU A 531 -15.23 24.19 6.80
C LEU A 531 -13.73 23.97 7.07
N GLU A 532 -13.03 24.95 7.62
CA GLU A 532 -11.60 24.80 7.94
C GLU A 532 -11.38 24.13 9.30
N THR A 533 -12.31 24.33 10.23
CA THR A 533 -12.17 23.93 11.63
C THR A 533 -13.18 22.87 12.06
N LEU A 534 -14.23 22.67 11.27
CA LEU A 534 -15.40 21.82 11.53
C LEU A 534 -16.17 22.16 12.81
N ARG A 535 -15.96 23.38 13.31
CA ARG A 535 -16.65 23.89 14.49
C ARG A 535 -18.05 24.37 14.10
N THR A 536 -19.01 24.10 14.96
CA THR A 536 -20.40 24.54 14.80
C THR A 536 -20.60 25.99 15.27
N SER A 537 -21.85 26.45 15.39
CA SER A 537 -22.17 27.72 16.05
C SER A 537 -21.80 27.77 17.54
N GLU A 538 -21.57 26.62 18.17
CA GLU A 538 -21.18 26.55 19.59
C GLU A 538 -19.67 26.29 19.72
N PRO A 539 -18.96 27.02 20.60
CA PRO A 539 -17.49 26.99 20.66
C PRO A 539 -16.90 25.66 21.16
N ASP A 540 -17.71 24.84 21.83
CA ASP A 540 -17.37 23.53 22.39
C ASP A 540 -17.95 22.35 21.58
N VAL A 541 -18.53 22.60 20.39
CA VAL A 541 -19.16 21.57 19.56
C VAL A 541 -18.65 21.59 18.11
N TRP A 542 -18.26 20.41 17.62
CA TRP A 542 -17.78 20.14 16.26
C TRP A 542 -18.65 19.09 15.57
N CYS A 543 -18.62 19.05 14.24
CA CYS A 543 -19.37 18.08 13.45
C CYS A 543 -18.58 17.63 12.21
N GLY A 544 -18.59 16.34 11.89
CA GLY A 544 -17.82 15.75 10.79
C GLY A 544 -18.46 14.48 10.21
N GLY A 545 -18.00 14.06 9.03
CA GLY A 545 -18.56 12.93 8.28
C GLY A 545 -19.86 13.30 7.57
N ASP A 546 -20.69 12.32 7.20
CA ASP A 546 -21.90 12.54 6.41
C ASP A 546 -22.78 13.66 6.98
N LEU A 547 -22.81 13.82 8.31
CA LEU A 547 -23.60 14.83 9.00
C LEU A 547 -23.25 16.27 8.60
N THR A 548 -22.09 16.53 7.99
CA THR A 548 -21.76 17.86 7.43
C THR A 548 -22.49 18.17 6.12
N GLY A 549 -22.99 17.14 5.44
CA GLY A 549 -23.66 17.24 4.15
C GLY A 549 -22.75 17.37 2.93
N PHE A 550 -21.43 17.51 3.10
CA PHE A 550 -20.47 17.59 1.98
C PHE A 550 -19.55 16.37 1.87
N SER A 551 -19.31 15.66 2.98
CA SER A 551 -18.54 14.41 2.97
C SER A 551 -19.42 13.25 2.53
N HIS A 552 -18.97 12.47 1.55
CA HIS A 552 -19.75 11.38 0.96
C HIS A 552 -19.04 10.03 0.98
N THR A 553 -17.74 10.02 1.32
CA THR A 553 -16.92 8.81 1.38
C THR A 553 -16.36 8.57 2.79
N SER A 554 -16.02 7.32 3.08
CA SER A 554 -15.38 6.96 4.37
C SER A 554 -14.06 7.72 4.62
N VAL A 555 -13.31 8.03 3.55
CA VAL A 555 -12.02 8.73 3.67
C VAL A 555 -12.20 10.24 3.93
N GLU A 556 -13.22 10.87 3.36
CA GLU A 556 -13.57 12.26 3.67
C GLU A 556 -14.09 12.37 5.10
N ALA A 557 -14.97 11.46 5.53
CA ALA A 557 -15.44 11.42 6.91
C ALA A 557 -14.28 11.25 7.90
N THR A 558 -13.29 10.44 7.54
CA THR A 558 -12.06 10.27 8.32
C THR A 558 -11.25 11.56 8.37
N ASN A 559 -11.13 12.27 7.25
CA ASN A 559 -10.42 13.55 7.18
C ASN A 559 -11.14 14.63 7.99
N ASP A 560 -12.47 14.61 8.05
CA ASP A 560 -13.23 15.50 8.91
C ASP A 560 -12.87 15.25 10.38
N GLY A 561 -12.84 13.98 10.80
CA GLY A 561 -12.38 13.63 12.15
C GLY A 561 -10.94 14.11 12.45
N LYS A 562 -10.03 13.99 11.48
CA LYS A 562 -8.63 14.46 11.56
C LYS A 562 -8.57 15.98 11.76
N THR A 563 -9.32 16.72 10.95
CA THR A 563 -9.40 18.19 11.00
C THR A 563 -10.02 18.68 12.32
N ALA A 564 -11.12 18.05 12.73
CA ALA A 564 -11.79 18.37 13.99
C ALA A 564 -10.89 18.09 15.21
N ALA A 565 -10.12 17.01 15.22
CA ALA A 565 -9.21 16.70 16.33
C ALA A 565 -8.19 17.82 16.58
N TRP A 566 -7.60 18.39 15.52
CA TRP A 566 -6.70 19.54 15.65
C TRP A 566 -7.44 20.80 16.16
N SER A 567 -8.64 21.05 15.65
CA SER A 567 -9.47 22.19 16.05
C SER A 567 -9.91 22.11 17.52
N ILE A 568 -10.29 20.91 17.99
CA ILE A 568 -10.58 20.62 19.40
C ILE A 568 -9.34 20.84 20.25
N HIS A 569 -8.19 20.31 19.83
CA HIS A 569 -6.93 20.47 20.55
C HIS A 569 -6.54 21.94 20.71
N SER A 570 -6.66 22.72 19.64
CA SER A 570 -6.38 24.16 19.64
C SER A 570 -7.31 24.92 20.59
N ALA A 571 -8.59 24.55 20.65
CA ALA A 571 -9.56 25.15 21.58
C ALA A 571 -9.24 24.83 23.05
N LEU A 572 -8.95 23.56 23.35
CA LEU A 572 -8.74 23.10 24.72
C LEU A 572 -7.43 23.58 25.35
N THR A 573 -6.43 23.91 24.53
CA THR A 573 -5.14 24.48 24.93
C THR A 573 -5.08 26.01 24.84
N GLY A 574 -6.16 26.66 24.37
CA GLY A 574 -6.21 28.11 24.19
C GLY A 574 -5.20 28.63 23.15
N GLY A 575 -4.91 27.84 22.12
CA GLY A 575 -3.92 28.16 21.09
C GLY A 575 -2.46 28.08 21.56
N LYS A 576 -2.21 27.75 22.83
CA LYS A 576 -0.87 27.46 23.36
C LYS A 576 -0.53 26.01 23.08
N THR A 577 -0.28 25.69 21.82
CA THR A 577 0.12 24.35 21.42
C THR A 577 1.63 24.16 21.69
N ALA A 578 2.02 22.99 22.20
CA ALA A 578 3.45 22.61 22.27
C ALA A 578 4.08 22.52 20.86
N PHE A 579 3.25 22.37 19.84
CA PHE A 579 3.62 22.35 18.43
C PHE A 579 3.52 23.76 17.84
N LYS A 580 4.61 24.27 17.24
CA LYS A 580 4.62 25.60 16.58
C LYS A 580 3.81 25.62 15.27
N GLU A 581 3.53 24.46 14.70
CA GLU A 581 2.83 24.26 13.43
C GLU A 581 1.61 23.34 13.61
N LYS A 582 0.68 23.32 12.64
CA LYS A 582 -0.48 22.41 12.63
C LYS A 582 -0.04 20.96 12.42
N VAL A 583 0.44 20.31 13.48
CA VAL A 583 1.05 18.97 13.43
C VAL A 583 0.27 17.99 14.28
N LEU A 584 -0.27 16.95 13.66
CA LEU A 584 -0.85 15.81 14.35
C LEU A 584 0.20 14.70 14.52
N PRO A 585 0.24 14.00 15.66
CA PRO A 585 1.18 12.90 15.85
C PRO A 585 0.90 11.72 14.91
N ARG A 586 1.97 11.05 14.52
CA ARG A 586 1.95 9.86 13.66
C ARG A 586 1.42 8.63 14.42
N PHE A 587 1.19 7.56 13.67
CA PHE A 587 0.91 6.25 14.22
C PHE A 587 2.19 5.67 14.86
N THR A 588 2.08 5.11 16.06
CA THR A 588 3.21 4.55 16.80
C THR A 588 2.89 3.16 17.34
N THR A 589 3.86 2.26 17.28
CA THR A 589 3.79 0.90 17.82
C THR A 589 5.07 0.56 18.60
N PRO A 590 5.11 -0.58 19.33
CA PRO A 590 6.34 -1.04 19.97
C PRO A 590 7.52 -1.29 19.01
N VAL A 591 7.25 -1.50 17.70
CA VAL A 591 8.31 -1.67 16.69
C VAL A 591 9.13 -0.39 16.52
N ASP A 592 8.51 0.78 16.70
CA ASP A 592 9.21 2.07 16.59
C ASP A 592 10.20 2.31 17.74
N LEU A 593 10.12 1.52 18.81
CA LEU A 593 11.01 1.59 19.97
C LEU A 593 12.20 0.63 19.86
N VAL A 594 12.28 -0.16 18.78
CA VAL A 594 13.40 -1.08 18.56
C VAL A 594 14.68 -0.29 18.33
N ASP A 595 15.70 -0.53 19.16
CA ASP A 595 17.03 0.03 18.95
C ASP A 595 17.67 -0.61 17.71
N THR A 596 17.97 0.22 16.72
CA THR A 596 18.64 -0.20 15.48
C THR A 596 20.09 0.28 15.43
N SER A 597 20.62 0.85 16.53
CA SER A 597 22.00 1.29 16.59
C SER A 597 22.98 0.13 16.58
N VAL A 598 24.19 0.37 16.06
CA VAL A 598 25.25 -0.63 15.99
C VAL A 598 26.61 0.03 16.27
N SER A 599 27.53 -0.71 16.90
CA SER A 599 28.91 -0.26 17.09
C SER A 599 29.86 -1.08 16.25
N ILE A 600 30.68 -0.42 15.42
CA ILE A 600 31.66 -1.07 14.53
C ILE A 600 32.99 -0.31 14.64
N CYS A 601 34.08 -1.03 14.93
CA CYS A 601 35.43 -0.46 15.04
C CYS A 601 35.51 0.78 15.97
N GLY A 602 34.77 0.76 17.08
CA GLY A 602 34.74 1.87 18.05
C GLY A 602 33.81 3.03 17.68
N LEU A 603 33.19 3.01 16.50
CA LEU A 603 32.21 4.01 16.07
C LEU A 603 30.79 3.55 16.39
N LYS A 604 29.98 4.43 16.96
CA LYS A 604 28.56 4.19 17.24
C LYS A 604 27.70 4.79 16.14
N PHE A 605 26.99 3.94 15.41
CA PHE A 605 26.06 4.31 14.36
C PHE A 605 24.64 4.34 14.94
N THR A 606 23.88 5.41 14.68
CA THR A 606 22.47 5.52 15.13
C THR A 606 21.56 4.51 14.44
N ASN A 607 21.91 4.09 13.22
CA ASN A 607 21.34 2.97 12.48
C ASN A 607 22.38 2.46 11.43
N PRO A 608 22.25 1.24 10.89
CA PRO A 608 23.30 0.63 10.06
C PRO A 608 23.25 1.07 8.59
N PHE A 609 22.41 2.05 8.23
CA PHE A 609 22.22 2.46 6.84
C PHE A 609 23.01 3.73 6.55
N GLY A 610 23.81 3.70 5.47
CA GLY A 610 24.61 4.84 5.07
C GLY A 610 24.72 5.03 3.57
N LEU A 611 25.03 6.26 3.18
CA LEU A 611 25.31 6.59 1.79
C LEU A 611 26.74 6.20 1.42
N ALA A 612 26.89 5.33 0.42
CA ALA A 612 28.20 5.00 -0.12
C ALA A 612 28.85 6.19 -0.86
N SER A 613 30.18 6.16 -0.98
CA SER A 613 30.95 7.10 -1.82
C SER A 613 30.56 6.92 -3.30
N ALA A 614 29.64 7.76 -3.79
CA ALA A 614 28.90 7.53 -5.04
C ALA A 614 28.15 8.81 -5.48
N PRO A 615 27.39 8.80 -6.60
CA PRO A 615 26.61 9.97 -7.02
C PRO A 615 25.68 10.58 -5.95
N PRO A 616 25.03 9.81 -5.04
CA PRO A 616 24.26 10.37 -3.93
C PRO A 616 25.07 11.23 -2.94
N THR A 617 26.40 11.14 -2.95
CA THR A 617 27.31 11.96 -2.13
C THR A 617 28.20 12.86 -2.98
N THR A 618 27.75 13.24 -4.18
CA THR A 618 28.47 14.17 -5.07
C THR A 618 28.79 15.52 -4.42
N SER A 619 27.98 15.97 -3.47
CA SER A 619 28.19 17.22 -2.73
C SER A 619 27.82 17.07 -1.26
N SER A 620 28.45 17.87 -0.39
CA SER A 620 28.17 17.88 1.05
C SER A 620 26.74 18.31 1.39
N ALA A 621 26.13 19.18 0.58
CA ALA A 621 24.72 19.55 0.72
C ALA A 621 23.76 18.35 0.53
N MET A 622 24.14 17.33 -0.25
CA MET A 622 23.36 16.09 -0.36
C MET A 622 23.50 15.23 0.90
N ILE A 623 24.71 15.16 1.48
CA ILE A 623 24.96 14.44 2.73
C ILE A 623 24.19 15.09 3.88
N ARG A 624 24.18 16.42 3.98
CA ARG A 624 23.36 17.17 4.95
C ARG A 624 21.89 16.74 4.91
N ARG A 625 21.28 16.79 3.73
CA ARG A 625 19.87 16.38 3.55
C ARG A 625 19.65 14.90 3.86
N ALA A 626 20.65 14.05 3.67
CA ALA A 626 20.57 12.65 4.06
C ALA A 626 20.57 12.48 5.59
N PHE A 627 21.41 13.22 6.32
CA PHE A 627 21.38 13.22 7.78
C PHE A 627 20.07 13.79 8.33
N GLU A 628 19.55 14.87 7.75
CA GLU A 628 18.22 15.41 8.08
C GLU A 628 17.10 14.38 7.85
N ALA A 629 17.24 13.53 6.82
CA ALA A 629 16.31 12.44 6.55
C ALA A 629 16.50 11.19 7.45
N GLY A 630 17.55 11.15 8.28
CA GLY A 630 17.81 10.07 9.25
C GLY A 630 18.82 9.00 8.84
N TRP A 631 19.63 9.21 7.79
CA TRP A 631 20.73 8.29 7.46
C TRP A 631 21.76 8.23 8.59
N GLY A 632 22.13 7.03 9.05
CA GLY A 632 23.02 6.85 10.19
C GLY A 632 24.47 7.25 9.89
N PHE A 633 24.91 7.08 8.64
CA PHE A 633 26.23 7.52 8.19
C PHE A 633 26.29 7.90 6.72
N ALA A 634 27.37 8.56 6.32
CA ALA A 634 27.67 8.83 4.92
C ALA A 634 29.16 8.75 4.64
N VAL A 635 29.50 8.42 3.41
CA VAL A 635 30.88 8.44 2.90
C VAL A 635 30.98 9.54 1.84
N THR A 636 31.96 10.43 1.98
CA THR A 636 32.21 11.47 0.97
C THR A 636 32.47 10.84 -0.39
N LYS A 637 32.13 11.53 -1.48
CA LYS A 637 32.65 11.13 -2.80
C LYS A 637 34.18 11.13 -2.72
N THR A 638 34.82 10.06 -3.21
CA THR A 638 36.28 9.91 -3.15
C THR A 638 36.95 11.16 -3.69
N PHE A 639 37.91 11.74 -2.97
CA PHE A 639 38.68 12.88 -3.42
C PHE A 639 40.19 12.60 -3.32
N GLY A 640 40.96 13.30 -4.12
CA GLY A 640 42.42 13.19 -4.19
C GLY A 640 43.08 14.55 -3.99
N LEU A 641 44.41 14.57 -4.11
CA LEU A 641 45.18 15.81 -4.13
C LEU A 641 44.88 16.63 -5.41
N ASP A 642 45.13 17.93 -5.36
CA ASP A 642 44.84 18.84 -6.48
C ASP A 642 45.60 18.45 -7.78
N LYS A 643 46.80 17.87 -7.63
CA LYS A 643 47.58 17.35 -8.77
C LYS A 643 46.93 16.15 -9.49
N ASP A 644 45.97 15.50 -8.85
CA ASP A 644 45.25 14.34 -9.36
C ASP A 644 43.78 14.66 -9.67
N LEU A 645 43.43 15.95 -9.79
CA LEU A 645 42.10 16.38 -10.22
C LEU A 645 41.69 15.72 -11.54
N VAL A 646 40.42 15.37 -11.61
CA VAL A 646 39.83 14.67 -12.75
C VAL A 646 38.72 15.51 -13.38
N THR A 647 38.40 15.19 -14.64
CA THR A 647 37.24 15.73 -15.34
C THR A 647 36.40 14.57 -15.82
N ASN A 648 35.12 14.53 -15.44
CA ASN A 648 34.20 13.50 -15.87
C ASN A 648 33.79 13.70 -17.34
N VAL A 649 33.47 12.59 -18.01
CA VAL A 649 32.86 12.60 -19.34
C VAL A 649 31.33 12.55 -19.26
N SER A 650 30.65 12.75 -20.39
CA SER A 650 29.19 12.59 -20.50
C SER A 650 28.78 12.06 -21.87
N PRO A 651 27.79 11.14 -21.95
CA PRO A 651 27.04 10.48 -20.86
C PRO A 651 27.88 9.47 -20.07
N ARG A 652 27.64 9.31 -18.77
CA ARG A 652 28.50 8.47 -17.90
C ARG A 652 27.81 7.51 -16.94
N ILE A 653 26.49 7.62 -16.76
CA ILE A 653 25.71 6.69 -15.94
C ILE A 653 24.53 6.22 -16.79
N VAL A 654 24.40 4.91 -16.98
CA VAL A 654 23.38 4.31 -17.82
C VAL A 654 22.66 3.19 -17.09
N ARG A 655 21.38 3.00 -17.41
CA ARG A 655 20.58 1.89 -16.89
C ARG A 655 21.12 0.54 -17.35
N GLY A 656 20.95 -0.48 -16.51
CA GLY A 656 21.22 -1.86 -16.89
C GLY A 656 20.11 -2.48 -17.76
N PRO A 657 20.44 -3.28 -18.79
CA PRO A 657 19.48 -4.03 -19.60
C PRO A 657 19.17 -5.41 -19.00
N THR A 658 19.73 -5.77 -17.85
CA THR A 658 19.59 -7.10 -17.24
C THR A 658 18.16 -7.44 -16.81
N GLY A 659 17.29 -6.42 -16.69
CA GLY A 659 15.84 -6.57 -16.56
C GLY A 659 15.07 -6.53 -17.89
N GLY A 660 15.75 -6.62 -19.04
CA GLY A 660 15.17 -6.42 -20.37
C GLY A 660 14.81 -4.95 -20.65
N HIS A 661 13.76 -4.75 -21.45
CA HIS A 661 13.25 -3.42 -21.85
C HIS A 661 12.34 -2.76 -20.78
N MET A 662 12.60 -2.98 -19.49
CA MET A 662 11.81 -2.43 -18.39
C MET A 662 12.33 -1.06 -17.95
N PHE A 663 11.65 0.03 -18.26
CA PHE A 663 12.08 1.40 -17.92
C PHE A 663 11.49 1.90 -16.59
N GLY A 664 11.97 3.03 -16.09
CA GLY A 664 11.43 3.66 -14.87
C GLY A 664 11.94 3.02 -13.57
N PRO A 665 11.06 2.78 -12.58
CA PRO A 665 11.45 2.32 -11.24
C PRO A 665 12.10 0.93 -11.25
N GLU A 666 12.72 0.56 -10.12
CA GLU A 666 13.30 -0.77 -9.89
C GLU A 666 14.31 -1.24 -10.96
N GLN A 667 15.14 -0.32 -11.46
CA GLN A 667 16.25 -0.70 -12.33
C GLN A 667 17.13 -1.74 -11.62
N SER A 668 17.33 -2.88 -12.28
CA SER A 668 18.12 -4.00 -11.74
C SER A 668 19.57 -3.60 -11.40
N GLY A 669 20.10 -2.58 -12.05
CA GLY A 669 21.41 -2.02 -11.78
C GLY A 669 21.74 -0.87 -12.74
N PHE A 670 22.90 -0.26 -12.53
CA PHE A 670 23.45 0.79 -13.38
C PHE A 670 24.88 0.45 -13.76
N CYS A 671 25.31 0.94 -14.92
CA CYS A 671 26.72 0.98 -15.30
C CYS A 671 27.17 2.44 -15.26
N ASN A 672 28.34 2.69 -14.67
CA ASN A 672 28.93 4.01 -14.66
C ASN A 672 30.38 3.99 -15.15
N ILE A 673 30.79 5.05 -15.84
CA ILE A 673 32.19 5.36 -16.18
C ILE A 673 32.60 6.67 -15.49
N GLU A 674 32.05 6.90 -14.29
CA GLU A 674 32.33 8.08 -13.49
C GLU A 674 33.65 7.91 -12.74
N LEU A 675 34.42 9.00 -12.61
CA LEU A 675 35.68 9.04 -11.88
C LEU A 675 35.45 9.40 -10.40
N ILE A 676 36.53 9.76 -9.71
CA ILE A 676 36.46 10.38 -8.38
C ILE A 676 35.83 11.78 -8.44
N SER A 677 35.71 12.44 -7.30
CA SER A 677 35.17 13.81 -7.18
C SER A 677 35.92 14.79 -8.09
N GLU A 678 35.16 15.63 -8.81
CA GLU A 678 35.69 16.82 -9.51
C GLU A 678 35.90 18.01 -8.56
N LYS A 679 35.42 17.90 -7.31
CA LYS A 679 35.65 18.87 -6.24
C LYS A 679 36.96 18.57 -5.51
N THR A 680 37.67 19.63 -5.14
CA THR A 680 39.01 19.60 -4.53
C THR A 680 39.02 19.00 -3.12
N ALA A 681 40.21 18.61 -2.63
CA ALA A 681 40.39 18.20 -1.25
C ALA A 681 39.98 19.30 -0.27
N ALA A 682 40.30 20.56 -0.56
CA ALA A 682 39.92 21.71 0.27
C ALA A 682 38.40 21.84 0.45
N TYR A 683 37.62 21.64 -0.62
CA TYR A 683 36.16 21.62 -0.53
C TYR A 683 35.66 20.53 0.43
N TRP A 684 36.21 19.31 0.32
CA TRP A 684 35.77 18.19 1.12
C TRP A 684 36.19 18.31 2.57
N CYS A 685 37.42 18.75 2.86
CA CYS A 685 37.90 18.97 4.22
C CYS A 685 37.01 20.00 4.94
N ARG A 686 36.78 21.17 4.33
CA ARG A 686 35.86 22.16 4.89
C ARG A 686 34.44 21.62 5.08
N SER A 687 33.94 20.86 4.11
CA SER A 687 32.61 20.25 4.21
C SER A 687 32.50 19.23 5.33
N ILE A 688 33.55 18.45 5.60
CA ILE A 688 33.59 17.48 6.70
C ILE A 688 33.48 18.21 8.04
N GLU A 689 34.24 19.30 8.22
CA GLU A 689 34.17 20.13 9.43
C GLU A 689 32.75 20.67 9.66
N GLU A 690 32.13 21.22 8.61
CA GLU A 690 30.78 21.77 8.67
C GLU A 690 29.73 20.69 8.99
N LEU A 691 29.84 19.51 8.37
CA LEU A 691 28.90 18.40 8.61
C LEU A 691 29.07 17.81 10.01
N LYS A 692 30.31 17.64 10.51
CA LYS A 692 30.53 17.11 11.87
C LYS A 692 30.17 18.11 12.96
N ARG A 693 30.33 19.40 12.71
CA ARG A 693 29.82 20.45 13.61
C ARG A 693 28.30 20.38 13.75
N ASP A 694 27.60 20.22 12.63
CA ASP A 694 26.13 20.29 12.61
C ASP A 694 25.47 18.94 12.95
N PHE A 695 26.17 17.82 12.71
CA PHE A 695 25.70 16.45 12.91
C PHE A 695 26.74 15.60 13.67
N PRO A 696 27.00 15.91 14.96
CA PRO A 696 28.07 15.23 15.72
C PRO A 696 27.82 13.72 15.90
N GLU A 697 26.55 13.31 16.02
CA GLU A 697 26.14 11.91 16.22
C GLU A 697 26.11 11.07 14.93
N ASN A 698 26.09 11.72 13.76
CA ASN A 698 26.10 11.01 12.47
C ASN A 698 27.54 10.70 12.07
N ILE A 699 27.79 9.45 11.66
CA ILE A 699 29.14 9.03 11.25
C ILE A 699 29.44 9.55 9.83
N LEU A 700 30.56 10.23 9.67
CA LEU A 700 31.06 10.74 8.39
C LEU A 700 32.44 10.16 8.10
N ILE A 701 32.52 9.41 7.00
CA ILE A 701 33.74 8.73 6.57
C ILE A 701 34.32 9.46 5.36
N ALA A 702 35.58 9.88 5.44
CA ALA A 702 36.27 10.53 4.33
C ALA A 702 36.83 9.48 3.37
N SER A 703 36.29 9.41 2.14
CA SER A 703 36.86 8.54 1.11
C SER A 703 37.99 9.26 0.37
N ILE A 704 39.19 8.68 0.38
CA ILE A 704 40.40 9.26 -0.21
C ILE A 704 41.08 8.31 -1.19
N MET A 705 41.83 8.87 -2.15
CA MET A 705 42.59 8.09 -3.14
C MET A 705 43.81 8.83 -3.67
N CYS A 706 44.94 8.14 -3.75
CA CYS A 706 46.21 8.59 -4.33
C CYS A 706 46.82 7.53 -5.26
N LYS A 707 47.91 7.89 -5.95
CA LYS A 707 48.83 6.96 -6.63
C LYS A 707 49.50 6.08 -5.58
N PHE A 708 50.14 5.00 -6.01
CA PHE A 708 51.00 4.22 -5.11
C PHE A 708 52.27 4.99 -4.75
N ASP A 709 52.12 5.98 -3.87
CA ASP A 709 53.15 6.85 -3.35
C ASP A 709 52.88 7.13 -1.87
N GLU A 710 53.86 6.83 -1.03
CA GLU A 710 53.73 6.94 0.43
C GLU A 710 53.47 8.38 0.88
N ASN A 711 54.14 9.35 0.27
CA ASN A 711 54.01 10.76 0.65
C ASN A 711 52.61 11.28 0.30
N ASP A 712 52.07 10.91 -0.85
CA ASP A 712 50.74 11.32 -1.27
C ASP A 712 49.64 10.76 -0.36
N TRP A 713 49.68 9.46 -0.07
CA TRP A 713 48.72 8.83 0.84
C TRP A 713 48.81 9.41 2.25
N SER A 714 50.03 9.63 2.74
CA SER A 714 50.24 10.20 4.07
C SER A 714 49.73 11.64 4.12
N HIS A 715 50.11 12.48 3.15
CA HIS A 715 49.70 13.88 3.08
C HIS A 715 48.18 14.04 2.94
N LEU A 716 47.53 13.28 2.05
CA LEU A 716 46.08 13.36 1.89
C LEU A 716 45.34 12.84 3.14
N ALA A 717 45.86 11.80 3.79
CA ALA A 717 45.31 11.32 5.07
C ALA A 717 45.44 12.38 6.17
N GLU A 718 46.60 13.04 6.31
CA GLU A 718 46.80 14.15 7.25
C GLU A 718 45.80 15.28 6.99
N MET A 719 45.67 15.74 5.74
CA MET A 719 44.71 16.77 5.36
C MET A 719 43.27 16.38 5.72
N ALA A 720 42.86 15.15 5.40
CA ALA A 720 41.52 14.66 5.72
C ALA A 720 41.30 14.57 7.23
N LEU A 721 42.28 14.09 8.00
CA LEU A 721 42.17 13.94 9.45
C LEU A 721 42.12 15.29 10.19
N GLN A 722 42.76 16.34 9.66
CA GLN A 722 42.64 17.70 10.20
C GLN A 722 41.18 18.20 10.17
N ALA A 723 40.39 17.78 9.18
CA ALA A 723 38.96 18.08 9.10
C ALA A 723 38.10 17.27 10.09
N ARG A 724 38.70 16.32 10.83
CA ARG A 724 38.08 15.46 11.85
C ARG A 724 36.89 14.61 11.36
N PRO A 725 37.03 13.82 10.27
CA PRO A 725 36.08 12.76 9.97
C PRO A 725 36.13 11.68 11.08
N ASP A 726 35.08 10.87 11.19
CA ASP A 726 35.04 9.78 12.17
C ASP A 726 35.90 8.58 11.73
N ALA A 727 36.12 8.44 10.41
CA ALA A 727 36.99 7.40 9.83
C ALA A 727 37.46 7.77 8.42
N LEU A 728 38.42 7.00 7.91
CA LEU A 728 38.87 7.05 6.52
C LEU A 728 38.42 5.81 5.73
N GLU A 729 38.01 5.99 4.49
CA GLU A 729 37.81 4.91 3.51
C GLU A 729 38.84 5.03 2.38
N LEU A 730 39.71 4.02 2.23
CA LEU A 730 40.73 3.98 1.17
C LEU A 730 40.12 3.40 -0.09
N ASN A 731 39.93 4.23 -1.12
CA ASN A 731 39.38 3.74 -2.39
C ASN A 731 40.48 3.07 -3.23
N LEU A 732 40.63 1.76 -3.07
CA LEU A 732 41.58 0.93 -3.82
C LEU A 732 40.95 0.29 -5.05
N SER A 733 39.78 0.77 -5.49
CA SER A 733 38.87 -0.09 -6.25
C SER A 733 38.20 0.57 -7.45
N CYS A 734 38.49 1.85 -7.72
CA CYS A 734 37.94 2.53 -8.89
C CYS A 734 38.39 1.83 -10.18
N PRO A 735 37.46 1.31 -11.02
CA PRO A 735 37.84 0.35 -12.04
C PRO A 735 38.09 0.98 -13.42
N HIS A 736 37.88 2.29 -13.58
CA HIS A 736 37.86 2.98 -14.88
C HIS A 736 38.66 4.27 -14.81
N GLY A 737 39.45 4.57 -15.85
CA GLY A 737 40.24 5.81 -15.99
C GLY A 737 41.38 6.02 -14.98
N MET A 738 41.43 5.22 -13.90
CA MET A 738 42.44 5.34 -12.84
C MET A 738 43.49 4.22 -12.90
N GLY A 739 43.14 3.03 -13.43
CA GLY A 739 44.09 1.92 -13.58
C GLY A 739 45.27 2.25 -14.50
N GLU A 740 45.01 2.96 -15.61
CA GLU A 740 46.03 3.47 -16.54
C GLU A 740 46.98 4.50 -15.89
N ARG A 741 46.61 5.05 -14.72
CA ARG A 741 47.40 5.99 -13.91
C ARG A 741 48.06 5.34 -12.69
N GLY A 742 47.98 4.00 -12.55
CA GLY A 742 48.52 3.26 -11.40
C GLY A 742 47.73 3.47 -10.10
N MET A 743 46.45 3.82 -10.18
CA MET A 743 45.56 4.14 -9.05
C MET A 743 44.33 3.23 -9.02
N GLY A 744 43.61 3.24 -7.88
CA GLY A 744 42.33 2.54 -7.76
C GLY A 744 42.51 1.03 -7.93
N MET A 745 41.73 0.42 -8.84
CA MET A 745 41.76 -1.03 -9.10
C MET A 745 43.16 -1.58 -9.37
N ALA A 746 44.07 -0.80 -9.99
CA ALA A 746 45.44 -1.23 -10.21
C ALA A 746 46.18 -1.55 -8.90
N CYS A 747 45.89 -0.82 -7.83
CA CYS A 747 46.41 -1.12 -6.49
C CYS A 747 45.60 -2.21 -5.79
N GLY A 748 44.26 -2.16 -5.87
CA GLY A 748 43.39 -3.09 -5.13
C GLY A 748 43.38 -4.53 -5.60
N GLN A 749 44.00 -4.83 -6.75
CA GLN A 749 44.21 -6.19 -7.24
C GLN A 749 45.52 -6.82 -6.74
N ASP A 750 46.41 -6.04 -6.14
CA ASP A 750 47.72 -6.48 -5.64
C ASP A 750 47.74 -6.44 -4.10
N SER A 751 47.91 -7.61 -3.48
CA SER A 751 47.94 -7.73 -2.01
C SER A 751 49.09 -6.93 -1.38
N SER A 752 50.25 -6.85 -2.03
CA SER A 752 51.39 -6.11 -1.48
C SER A 752 51.12 -4.61 -1.45
N MET A 753 50.57 -4.06 -2.53
CA MET A 753 50.24 -2.63 -2.61
C MET A 753 49.17 -2.26 -1.59
N VAL A 754 48.12 -3.07 -1.46
CA VAL A 754 47.05 -2.88 -0.46
C VAL A 754 47.63 -2.85 0.95
N ARG A 755 48.53 -3.80 1.29
CA ARG A 755 49.18 -3.86 2.59
C ARG A 755 49.97 -2.58 2.89
N PHE A 756 50.78 -2.11 1.95
CA PHE A 756 51.59 -0.91 2.14
C PHE A 756 50.75 0.36 2.24
N ILE A 757 49.75 0.54 1.39
CA ILE A 757 48.85 1.70 1.46
C ILE A 757 48.14 1.75 2.82
N CYS A 758 47.60 0.62 3.30
CA CYS A 758 46.96 0.56 4.61
C CYS A 758 47.97 0.91 5.72
N LYS A 759 49.21 0.42 5.62
CA LYS A 759 50.27 0.70 6.59
C LYS A 759 50.62 2.18 6.65
N TRP A 760 50.80 2.83 5.50
CA TRP A 760 51.11 4.26 5.42
C TRP A 760 50.00 5.11 6.03
N VAL A 761 48.75 4.86 5.62
CA VAL A 761 47.61 5.63 6.13
C VAL A 761 47.36 5.35 7.61
N LYS A 762 47.51 4.10 8.07
CA LYS A 762 47.33 3.77 9.49
C LYS A 762 48.41 4.39 10.37
N ALA A 763 49.64 4.52 9.88
CA ALA A 763 50.71 5.21 10.60
C ALA A 763 50.36 6.68 10.87
N VAL A 764 49.69 7.34 9.92
CA VAL A 764 49.19 8.72 10.06
C VAL A 764 47.94 8.80 10.93
N ALA A 765 46.95 7.93 10.68
CA ALA A 765 45.67 7.96 11.39
C ALA A 765 45.78 7.59 12.88
N GLY A 766 46.78 6.78 13.22
CA GLY A 766 46.99 6.27 14.57
C GLY A 766 45.90 5.28 15.02
N PRO A 767 45.92 4.88 16.30
CA PRO A 767 44.95 3.93 16.85
C PRO A 767 43.56 4.53 17.09
N GLY A 768 43.45 5.87 17.14
CA GLY A 768 42.21 6.58 17.50
C GLY A 768 41.21 6.73 16.36
N THR A 769 41.66 6.64 15.10
CA THR A 769 40.79 6.81 13.93
C THR A 769 40.74 5.52 13.10
N PRO A 770 39.56 4.92 12.92
CA PRO A 770 39.40 3.74 12.07
C PRO A 770 39.70 4.02 10.59
N VAL A 771 40.34 3.07 9.94
CA VAL A 771 40.68 3.07 8.52
C VAL A 771 40.09 1.82 7.86
N PHE A 772 39.26 2.03 6.84
CA PHE A 772 38.62 0.96 6.07
C PHE A 772 39.20 0.88 4.66
N ALA A 773 39.64 -0.30 4.24
CA ALA A 773 40.05 -0.51 2.84
C ALA A 773 38.84 -0.93 1.99
N LYS A 774 38.49 -0.16 0.95
CA LYS A 774 37.40 -0.51 0.03
C LYS A 774 37.91 -1.42 -1.07
N LEU A 775 37.35 -2.63 -1.15
CA LEU A 775 37.86 -3.73 -1.98
C LEU A 775 37.14 -3.85 -3.32
N THR A 776 37.89 -4.27 -4.35
CA THR A 776 37.38 -4.50 -5.69
C THR A 776 36.93 -5.95 -5.80
N PRO A 777 35.76 -6.25 -6.39
CA PRO A 777 35.34 -7.62 -6.64
C PRO A 777 36.08 -8.26 -7.81
N ASN A 778 36.87 -7.48 -8.55
CA ASN A 778 37.51 -7.88 -9.79
C ASN A 778 38.86 -8.55 -9.53
N VAL A 779 38.89 -9.51 -8.62
CA VAL A 779 40.07 -10.28 -8.20
C VAL A 779 39.71 -11.76 -8.11
N THR A 780 40.70 -12.63 -8.26
CA THR A 780 40.48 -14.08 -8.17
C THR A 780 40.08 -14.50 -6.76
N ASN A 781 40.73 -13.94 -5.73
CA ASN A 781 40.44 -14.21 -4.33
C ASN A 781 40.45 -12.92 -3.51
N ILE A 782 39.26 -12.39 -3.21
CA ILE A 782 39.12 -11.15 -2.44
C ILE A 782 39.59 -11.29 -0.99
N VAL A 783 39.64 -12.52 -0.46
CA VAL A 783 40.09 -12.79 0.92
C VAL A 783 41.58 -12.46 1.07
N ASP A 784 42.39 -12.68 0.04
CA ASP A 784 43.82 -12.37 0.11
C ASP A 784 44.06 -10.86 0.17
N ILE A 785 43.26 -10.08 -0.56
CA ILE A 785 43.27 -8.62 -0.49
C ILE A 785 42.79 -8.12 0.88
N ALA A 786 41.71 -8.69 1.41
CA ALA A 786 41.20 -8.34 2.74
C ALA A 786 42.24 -8.65 3.84
N ARG A 787 42.92 -9.80 3.76
CA ARG A 787 44.00 -10.17 4.68
C ARG A 787 45.16 -9.19 4.58
N ALA A 788 45.55 -8.81 3.37
CA ALA A 788 46.60 -7.82 3.18
C ALA A 788 46.26 -6.44 3.79
N ALA A 789 45.00 -5.99 3.65
CA ALA A 789 44.55 -4.76 4.29
C ALA A 789 44.64 -4.84 5.82
N GLN A 790 44.21 -5.97 6.40
CA GLN A 790 44.32 -6.25 7.84
C GLN A 790 45.78 -6.27 8.31
N GLU A 791 46.68 -6.94 7.58
CA GLU A 791 48.12 -6.98 7.88
C GLU A 791 48.78 -5.59 7.78
N GLY A 792 48.22 -4.71 6.93
CA GLY A 792 48.60 -3.30 6.86
C GLY A 792 48.03 -2.44 7.99
N GLY A 793 47.19 -2.99 8.87
CA GLY A 793 46.62 -2.29 10.02
C GLY A 793 45.27 -1.60 9.76
N ALA A 794 44.59 -1.89 8.65
CA ALA A 794 43.21 -1.44 8.47
C ALA A 794 42.29 -2.06 9.52
N ASP A 795 41.38 -1.27 10.08
CA ASP A 795 40.44 -1.69 11.13
C ASP A 795 39.26 -2.49 10.56
N GLY A 796 39.00 -2.35 9.26
CA GLY A 796 38.01 -3.15 8.54
C GLY A 796 38.09 -2.98 7.03
N VAL A 797 37.13 -3.56 6.31
CA VAL A 797 37.05 -3.50 4.85
C VAL A 797 35.65 -3.15 4.38
N THR A 798 35.54 -2.32 3.34
CA THR A 798 34.28 -2.07 2.61
C THR A 798 34.20 -3.03 1.42
N VAL A 799 33.25 -3.96 1.45
CA VAL A 799 33.08 -5.03 0.47
C VAL A 799 31.70 -4.87 -0.18
N ILE A 800 31.57 -4.52 -1.45
CA ILE A 800 32.57 -4.35 -2.53
C ILE A 800 32.36 -3.02 -3.27
N ASN A 801 33.35 -2.60 -4.06
CA ASN A 801 33.14 -1.63 -5.14
C ASN A 801 32.42 -2.29 -6.34
N THR A 802 32.22 -1.54 -7.43
CA THR A 802 31.52 -2.02 -8.63
C THR A 802 32.23 -3.15 -9.37
N VAL A 803 31.46 -4.00 -10.03
CA VAL A 803 31.97 -5.08 -10.90
C VAL A 803 32.26 -4.51 -12.28
N SER A 804 33.42 -4.82 -12.85
CA SER A 804 33.80 -4.34 -14.18
C SER A 804 32.96 -5.01 -15.28
N GLY A 805 32.48 -4.24 -16.24
CA GLY A 805 31.73 -4.77 -17.38
C GLY A 805 31.32 -3.74 -18.42
N ILE A 806 30.76 -4.23 -19.53
CA ILE A 806 30.12 -3.40 -20.56
C ILE A 806 28.62 -3.65 -20.51
N MET A 807 27.84 -2.57 -20.52
CA MET A 807 26.41 -2.67 -20.22
C MET A 807 25.57 -3.06 -21.42
N LYS A 808 25.77 -2.41 -22.58
CA LYS A 808 24.98 -2.65 -23.78
C LYS A 808 25.75 -2.22 -25.03
N PHE A 809 25.56 -2.98 -26.10
CA PHE A 809 25.78 -2.53 -27.48
C PHE A 809 24.44 -2.34 -28.20
N HIS A 810 24.38 -1.37 -29.09
CA HIS A 810 23.28 -1.19 -30.03
C HIS A 810 23.39 -2.21 -31.18
N SER A 811 22.35 -2.30 -32.01
CA SER A 811 22.31 -3.23 -33.15
C SER A 811 23.38 -2.94 -34.21
N ASP A 812 23.93 -1.72 -34.22
CA ASP A 812 25.05 -1.28 -35.06
C ASP A 812 26.42 -1.49 -34.39
N ALA A 813 26.46 -2.25 -33.29
CA ALA A 813 27.64 -2.50 -32.46
C ALA A 813 28.23 -1.27 -31.74
N THR A 814 27.52 -0.13 -31.70
CA THR A 814 27.97 1.02 -30.89
C THR A 814 27.70 0.81 -29.39
N PRO A 815 28.60 1.22 -28.48
CA PRO A 815 28.41 1.02 -27.05
C PRO A 815 27.41 2.03 -26.45
N TRP A 816 26.83 1.69 -25.30
CA TRP A 816 26.13 2.64 -24.44
C TRP A 816 26.64 2.53 -22.99
N PRO A 817 27.21 3.61 -22.41
CA PRO A 817 27.28 4.98 -22.91
C PRO A 817 28.21 5.19 -24.13
N ARG A 818 27.85 6.16 -24.97
CA ARG A 818 28.59 6.56 -26.18
C ARG A 818 29.22 7.95 -25.97
N ILE A 819 30.55 8.04 -26.02
CA ILE A 819 31.29 9.30 -25.79
C ILE A 819 31.79 9.90 -27.11
N GLY A 820 31.57 11.21 -27.28
CA GLY A 820 32.08 11.97 -28.41
C GLY A 820 31.51 11.57 -29.77
N LYS A 821 31.98 12.25 -30.83
CA LYS A 821 31.51 12.03 -32.21
C LYS A 821 31.80 10.60 -32.70
N GLU A 822 33.00 10.11 -32.40
CA GLU A 822 33.46 8.76 -32.74
C GLU A 822 32.68 7.65 -32.04
N GLY A 823 31.95 7.98 -30.98
CA GLY A 823 31.12 7.03 -30.27
C GLY A 823 31.87 5.99 -29.47
N ARG A 824 32.96 6.42 -28.80
CA ARG A 824 33.82 5.54 -28.02
C ARG A 824 33.12 5.10 -26.73
N GLY A 825 33.50 3.93 -26.23
CA GLY A 825 33.11 3.42 -24.93
C GLY A 825 34.31 2.83 -24.20
N THR A 826 34.17 2.58 -22.91
CA THR A 826 35.15 1.87 -22.08
C THR A 826 34.41 0.94 -21.12
N TYR A 827 35.13 0.04 -20.46
CA TYR A 827 34.57 -0.75 -19.37
C TYR A 827 34.08 0.17 -18.25
N GLY A 828 32.89 -0.12 -17.75
CA GLY A 828 32.26 0.60 -16.66
C GLY A 828 31.94 -0.30 -15.47
N GLY A 829 31.34 0.31 -14.46
CA GLY A 829 31.20 -0.23 -13.12
C GLY A 829 29.75 -0.56 -12.89
N LEU A 830 29.47 -1.86 -12.87
CA LEU A 830 28.15 -2.42 -12.61
C LEU A 830 27.83 -2.28 -11.12
N SER A 831 26.63 -1.79 -10.83
CA SER A 831 26.14 -1.50 -9.49
C SER A 831 24.67 -1.91 -9.33
N GLY A 832 24.16 -1.89 -8.10
CA GLY A 832 22.77 -2.22 -7.79
C GLY A 832 22.53 -3.73 -7.58
N ASN A 833 21.28 -4.16 -7.71
CA ASN A 833 20.88 -5.55 -7.42
C ASN A 833 21.56 -6.57 -8.34
N LEU A 834 21.98 -6.14 -9.53
CA LEU A 834 22.73 -6.92 -10.49
C LEU A 834 23.98 -7.57 -9.87
N ILE A 835 24.69 -6.84 -9.01
CA ILE A 835 25.96 -7.32 -8.42
C ILE A 835 25.77 -7.83 -6.99
N ARG A 836 24.54 -7.80 -6.44
CA ARG A 836 24.26 -8.25 -5.08
C ARG A 836 24.72 -9.70 -4.82
N PRO A 837 24.53 -10.68 -5.73
CA PRO A 837 25.04 -12.03 -5.50
C PRO A 837 26.57 -12.11 -5.37
N MET A 838 27.30 -11.20 -6.03
CA MET A 838 28.76 -11.12 -5.94
C MET A 838 29.21 -10.39 -4.67
N ALA A 839 28.45 -9.41 -4.19
CA ALA A 839 28.73 -8.72 -2.94
C ALA A 839 28.42 -9.58 -1.69
N LEU A 840 27.43 -10.47 -1.79
CA LEU A 840 27.08 -11.41 -0.72
C LEU A 840 28.04 -12.60 -0.61
N LYS A 841 28.71 -12.96 -1.71
CA LYS A 841 29.73 -14.01 -1.76
C LYS A 841 31.05 -13.43 -1.26
#